data_AF-A0A7C9L094-F1
#
_entry.id   AF-A0A7C9L094-F1
#
_cell.length_a   1.000
_cell.length_b   1.000
_cell.length_c   1.000
_cell.angle_alpha   90.00
_cell.angle_beta   90.00
_cell.angle_gamma   90.00
#
_symmetry.space_group_name_H-M   'P 1'
#
loop_
_entity.id
_entity.type
_entity.pdbx_description
1 polymer ?
#
loop_
_entity_poly.entity_id
_entity_poly.type
_entity_poly.pdbx_seq_one_letter_code
_entity_poly.pdbx_strand_id
1 'polypeptide(L)'
;MAVSSTTSTGINVPEIVSGLMDVERVPVTKLQTQVDQKTLVISTLGVFQSKVSALESAAKALTTPGIYALRDTTSSDATKVSATASNSAAAATYAVKVAQTAQAEAEVLGGFQSASQVIDLDEFSLTVGTGDDAVTYSPQFATLTDKTTFTRNERITMTLNGQDAQTFSVTTQTTASEVANAINAAVTAGTLTGVFASVSADDELQIDSVNAIQGVSASLDTPGYVTFDSSPTFASGDVITFTLSDGTPQSFTLTTQDSARTVASAINAAVTAGTLSGVYATVVSDDLRIASIDPSKGLIASLDQGVSPVVTGTPTSQTSADGDPEGTGVVSETFTLANLASSINSLGASLQAAVIQSGAGQYSLSISSTITGADNAIAIGGISSPDQQLDRVTLSGTYAAGDVVTITVNGDPFIYQVTSDDLTADGAGGAAVLGNSDTAYANIATNIAALFDGHADVEADATDGVIDFSAVTGGVSHTISVSSGAAAAVIYEETAASDGVEQVARLELKGQFTAGDVISVTIEGVPFNYTVLAADIDGDGATAATHTNIATALAAAYGTGSTAVATSSGNAVDFTALTANEPFGFSAAKTVAATSSAGIAAANLVANVENFGITEWGAESVSSAPADGSYVATYDGVSWIVSGPDDVNYSATLSSGTFSVNDGVNDIISIADVVGSAKAGDRITMLVSGTGTTVAATLTEHASIELQSARDAFVSINGQALQRSSNSIDDVVSGVTFNLNTPTVPSGGAITALSSTTFASGTTDATINVTAGAQDLSAEAVTDFVTAYNDLISFYKTETVASTDPNSRGVLNGDSNVRSFMDRLRGLYSQGIRLADGSNISFGSIGVEFQRDGTLYLDTGALNTAVSNGLQDKLAAGVTLGYESSTSNFTSFLTASLRTTGLISTHLSDVEAQQAQLEERISDWEDKLSRIQDRYYRQYAALDALLFRLQTTSNALASAIDSLVNSQKN
;
A
#
# COMPACT_ATOMS: atom_id res chain seq x y z
N MET A 1 -65.67 -44.04 -6.19
CA MET A 1 -65.80 -45.15 -5.23
C MET A 1 -66.76 -44.73 -4.13
N ALA A 2 -67.79 -45.57 -3.91
CA ALA A 2 -68.69 -45.65 -2.76
C ALA A 2 -69.30 -44.35 -2.19
N VAL A 3 -70.49 -44.04 -2.72
CA VAL A 3 -71.59 -43.44 -1.95
C VAL A 3 -71.92 -44.35 -0.77
N SER A 4 -71.85 -43.81 0.45
CA SER A 4 -72.53 -44.37 1.62
C SER A 4 -73.59 -43.37 2.04
N SER A 5 -74.84 -43.69 1.72
CA SER A 5 -76.04 -42.94 2.05
C SER A 5 -76.46 -43.23 3.50
N THR A 6 -76.42 -42.20 4.35
CA THR A 6 -77.37 -42.04 5.45
C THR A 6 -77.82 -40.58 5.51
N THR A 7 -79.13 -40.39 5.36
CA THR A 7 -79.86 -39.12 5.44
C THR A 7 -79.45 -38.28 6.64
N SER A 8 -78.74 -37.17 6.39
CA SER A 8 -78.75 -35.98 7.24
C SER A 8 -79.22 -34.82 6.38
N THR A 9 -80.41 -34.32 6.64
CA THR A 9 -80.99 -33.08 6.10
C THR A 9 -80.36 -31.85 6.74
N GLY A 10 -79.04 -31.87 7.00
CA GLY A 10 -78.31 -30.74 7.55
C GLY A 10 -78.11 -29.68 6.47
N ILE A 11 -78.39 -28.42 6.80
CA ILE A 11 -78.12 -27.30 5.90
C ILE A 11 -76.62 -27.25 5.59
N ASN A 12 -76.23 -27.10 4.31
CA ASN A 12 -74.83 -26.84 3.94
C ASN A 12 -74.45 -25.39 4.31
N VAL A 13 -74.23 -25.16 5.60
CA VAL A 13 -73.94 -23.83 6.18
C VAL A 13 -72.73 -23.16 5.50
N PRO A 14 -71.59 -23.84 5.22
CA PRO A 14 -70.47 -23.22 4.50
C PRO A 14 -70.83 -22.63 3.15
N GLU A 15 -71.64 -23.33 2.34
CA GLU A 15 -72.02 -22.88 0.99
C GLU A 15 -72.96 -21.66 1.03
N ILE A 16 -73.94 -21.65 1.94
CA ILE A 16 -74.87 -20.52 2.11
C ILE A 16 -74.14 -19.29 2.66
N VAL A 17 -73.28 -19.47 3.66
CA VAL A 17 -72.49 -18.36 4.22
C VAL A 17 -71.56 -17.79 3.16
N SER A 18 -70.93 -18.62 2.33
CA SER A 18 -70.10 -18.15 1.19
C SER A 18 -70.93 -17.30 0.21
N GLY A 19 -72.09 -17.77 -0.23
CA GLY A 19 -72.94 -17.02 -1.17
C GLY A 19 -73.47 -15.69 -0.60
N LEU A 20 -73.69 -15.60 0.71
CA LEU A 20 -74.04 -14.33 1.38
C LEU A 20 -72.83 -13.39 1.50
N MET A 21 -71.65 -13.95 1.80
CA MET A 21 -70.41 -13.19 1.88
C MET A 21 -70.00 -12.61 0.51
N ASP A 22 -70.32 -13.27 -0.59
CA ASP A 22 -70.08 -12.75 -1.94
C ASP A 22 -70.88 -11.46 -2.21
N VAL A 23 -72.13 -11.39 -1.74
CA VAL A 23 -72.97 -10.18 -1.84
C VAL A 23 -72.43 -9.07 -0.94
N GLU A 24 -72.03 -9.40 0.29
CA GLU A 24 -71.50 -8.44 1.25
C GLU A 24 -70.11 -7.89 0.82
N ARG A 25 -69.36 -8.61 -0.04
CA ARG A 25 -68.05 -8.19 -0.60
C ARG A 25 -68.12 -7.15 -1.71
N VAL A 26 -69.31 -6.87 -2.29
CA VAL A 26 -69.47 -5.90 -3.40
C VAL A 26 -68.85 -4.51 -3.11
N PRO A 27 -68.98 -3.91 -1.91
CA PRO A 27 -68.33 -2.64 -1.59
C PRO A 27 -66.80 -2.71 -1.64
N VAL A 28 -66.20 -3.82 -1.19
CA VAL A 28 -64.74 -4.03 -1.26
C VAL A 28 -64.29 -4.12 -2.70
N THR A 29 -64.98 -4.88 -3.54
CA THR A 29 -64.66 -4.95 -4.99
C THR A 29 -64.72 -3.57 -5.66
N LYS A 30 -65.69 -2.73 -5.27
CA LYS A 30 -65.79 -1.35 -5.77
C LYS A 30 -64.62 -0.48 -5.30
N LEU A 31 -64.22 -0.58 -4.03
CA LEU A 31 -63.07 0.16 -3.51
C LEU A 31 -61.77 -0.33 -4.16
N GLN A 32 -61.60 -1.64 -4.36
CA GLN A 32 -60.45 -2.20 -5.08
C GLN A 32 -60.36 -1.66 -6.50
N THR A 33 -61.49 -1.59 -7.21
CA THR A 33 -61.54 -0.97 -8.55
C THR A 33 -61.06 0.50 -8.51
N GLN A 34 -61.33 1.23 -7.42
CA GLN A 34 -60.85 2.61 -7.25
C GLN A 34 -59.35 2.66 -6.95
N VAL A 35 -58.82 1.72 -6.14
CA VAL A 35 -57.38 1.58 -5.90
C VAL A 35 -56.65 1.29 -7.21
N ASP A 36 -57.13 0.32 -8.00
CA ASP A 36 -56.53 -0.04 -9.29
C ASP A 36 -56.50 1.16 -10.26
N GLN A 37 -57.57 1.96 -10.27
CA GLN A 37 -57.63 3.21 -11.04
C GLN A 37 -56.61 4.25 -10.54
N LYS A 38 -56.43 4.39 -9.23
CA LYS A 38 -55.44 5.33 -8.65
C LYS A 38 -54.01 4.89 -8.93
N THR A 39 -53.73 3.59 -8.83
CA THR A 39 -52.43 3.01 -9.21
C THR A 39 -52.08 3.33 -10.67
N LEU A 40 -53.04 3.20 -11.58
CA LEU A 40 -52.84 3.53 -12.99
C LEU A 40 -52.57 5.03 -13.19
N VAL A 41 -53.31 5.90 -12.48
CA VAL A 41 -53.07 7.36 -12.50
C VAL A 41 -51.69 7.70 -11.96
N ILE A 42 -51.25 7.11 -10.85
CA ILE A 42 -49.92 7.33 -10.25
C ILE A 42 -48.82 6.94 -11.23
N SER A 43 -48.91 5.74 -11.83
CA SER A 43 -47.95 5.30 -12.85
C SER A 43 -47.91 6.27 -14.04
N THR A 44 -49.08 6.70 -14.52
CA THR A 44 -49.19 7.62 -15.66
C THR A 44 -48.66 9.02 -15.33
N LEU A 45 -48.90 9.53 -14.12
CA LEU A 45 -48.35 10.80 -13.63
C LEU A 45 -46.83 10.72 -13.43
N GLY A 46 -46.30 9.57 -12.99
CA GLY A 46 -44.86 9.32 -12.94
C GLY A 46 -44.19 9.39 -14.31
N VAL A 47 -44.82 8.80 -15.34
CA VAL A 47 -44.36 8.93 -16.73
C VAL A 47 -44.49 10.38 -17.23
N PHE A 48 -45.59 11.07 -16.90
CA PHE A 48 -45.74 12.49 -17.21
C PHE A 48 -44.60 13.31 -16.61
N GLN A 49 -44.29 13.13 -15.33
CA GLN A 49 -43.21 13.79 -14.62
C GLN A 49 -41.85 13.50 -15.29
N SER A 50 -41.60 12.24 -15.68
CA SER A 50 -40.40 11.85 -16.42
C SER A 50 -40.28 12.58 -17.77
N LYS A 51 -41.37 12.67 -18.55
CA LYS A 51 -41.38 13.42 -19.81
C LYS A 51 -41.18 14.93 -19.62
N VAL A 52 -41.72 15.49 -18.54
CA VAL A 52 -41.48 16.89 -18.16
C VAL A 52 -40.03 17.12 -17.75
N SER A 53 -39.41 16.19 -17.04
CA SER A 53 -37.98 16.23 -16.67
C SER A 53 -37.06 16.12 -17.90
N ALA A 54 -37.40 15.26 -18.87
CA ALA A 54 -36.68 15.18 -20.14
C ALA A 54 -36.75 16.51 -20.91
N LEU A 55 -37.94 17.14 -20.98
CA LEU A 55 -38.10 18.45 -21.59
C LEU A 55 -37.34 19.55 -20.83
N GLU A 56 -37.35 19.52 -19.49
CA GLU A 56 -36.55 20.44 -18.67
C GLU A 56 -35.07 20.32 -19.00
N SER A 57 -34.56 19.10 -19.11
CA SER A 57 -33.16 18.81 -19.42
C SER A 57 -32.77 19.34 -20.80
N ALA A 58 -33.59 19.07 -21.82
CA ALA A 58 -33.37 19.57 -23.18
C ALA A 58 -33.46 21.11 -23.25
N ALA A 59 -34.43 21.71 -22.55
CA ALA A 59 -34.55 23.17 -22.46
C ALA A 59 -33.35 23.82 -21.73
N LYS A 60 -32.87 23.20 -20.65
CA LYS A 60 -31.66 23.63 -19.93
C LYS A 60 -30.44 23.55 -20.83
N ALA A 61 -30.23 22.43 -21.53
CA ALA A 61 -29.14 22.28 -22.48
C ALA A 61 -29.15 23.41 -23.51
N LEU A 62 -30.32 23.68 -24.13
CA LEU A 62 -30.49 24.76 -25.10
C LEU A 62 -30.17 26.16 -24.55
N THR A 63 -30.41 26.39 -23.25
CA THR A 63 -30.19 27.70 -22.61
C THR A 63 -28.84 27.87 -21.91
N THR A 64 -28.03 26.80 -21.80
CA THR A 64 -26.80 26.82 -20.99
C THR A 64 -25.62 27.34 -21.84
N PRO A 65 -25.11 28.56 -21.59
CA PRO A 65 -24.15 29.20 -22.50
C PRO A 65 -22.83 28.44 -22.62
N GLY A 66 -22.35 27.86 -21.51
CA GLY A 66 -21.08 27.15 -21.44
C GLY A 66 -20.96 25.90 -22.31
N ILE A 67 -22.10 25.33 -22.77
CA ILE A 67 -22.12 24.21 -23.72
C ILE A 67 -21.68 24.66 -25.11
N TYR A 68 -22.00 25.91 -25.48
CA TYR A 68 -21.79 26.44 -26.82
C TYR A 68 -20.50 27.24 -26.96
N ALA A 69 -19.88 27.66 -25.85
CA ALA A 69 -18.61 28.38 -25.83
C ALA A 69 -17.38 27.45 -25.95
N LEU A 70 -17.43 26.46 -26.84
CA LEU A 70 -16.33 25.52 -27.04
C LEU A 70 -15.08 26.22 -27.57
N ARG A 71 -13.91 25.70 -27.19
CA ARG A 71 -12.61 26.19 -27.64
C ARG A 71 -11.80 25.05 -28.22
N ASP A 72 -11.33 25.26 -29.45
CA ASP A 72 -10.35 24.38 -30.06
C ASP A 72 -8.97 24.98 -29.89
N THR A 73 -7.97 24.12 -29.83
CA THR A 73 -6.57 24.54 -29.91
C THR A 73 -5.86 23.81 -31.04
N THR A 74 -4.97 24.51 -31.71
CA THR A 74 -4.05 23.91 -32.69
C THR A 74 -2.64 24.32 -32.37
N SER A 75 -1.69 23.39 -32.54
CA SER A 75 -0.26 23.66 -32.41
C SER A 75 0.40 23.58 -33.77
N SER A 76 1.32 24.51 -34.07
CA SER A 76 2.18 24.40 -35.25
C SER A 76 3.21 23.27 -35.14
N ASP A 77 3.53 22.82 -33.92
CA ASP A 77 4.42 21.69 -33.63
C ASP A 77 3.98 20.99 -32.34
N ALA A 78 3.04 20.06 -32.48
CA ALA A 78 2.48 19.30 -31.37
C ALA A 78 3.50 18.35 -30.72
N THR A 79 4.62 18.04 -31.39
CA THR A 79 5.67 17.19 -30.82
C THR A 79 6.40 17.88 -29.68
N LYS A 80 6.51 19.22 -29.74
CA LYS A 80 7.10 20.05 -28.69
C LYS A 80 6.07 20.50 -27.65
N VAL A 81 4.97 21.09 -28.10
CA VAL A 81 3.94 21.63 -27.23
C VAL A 81 2.55 21.48 -27.83
N SER A 82 1.60 21.03 -27.03
CA SER A 82 0.17 21.06 -27.33
C SER A 82 -0.55 21.91 -26.29
N ALA A 83 -1.85 22.14 -26.48
CA ALA A 83 -2.65 22.83 -25.48
C ALA A 83 -4.06 22.24 -25.40
N THR A 84 -4.76 22.54 -24.32
CA THR A 84 -6.20 22.41 -24.20
C THR A 84 -6.77 23.76 -23.77
N ALA A 85 -8.02 24.01 -24.13
CA ALA A 85 -8.69 25.26 -23.78
C ALA A 85 -10.07 24.96 -23.20
N SER A 86 -10.37 25.56 -22.05
CA SER A 86 -11.70 25.57 -21.46
C SER A 86 -12.60 26.59 -22.18
N ASN A 87 -13.90 26.55 -21.90
CA ASN A 87 -14.85 27.49 -22.47
C ASN A 87 -14.63 28.97 -22.06
N SER A 88 -13.84 29.22 -21.01
CA SER A 88 -13.46 30.56 -20.57
C SER A 88 -12.23 31.11 -21.29
N ALA A 89 -11.51 30.29 -22.05
CA ALA A 89 -10.31 30.73 -22.76
C ALA A 89 -10.68 31.77 -23.83
N ALA A 90 -9.90 32.85 -23.89
CA ALA A 90 -10.02 33.82 -24.96
C ALA A 90 -9.40 33.26 -26.25
N ALA A 91 -10.07 33.51 -27.39
CA ALA A 91 -9.52 33.19 -28.70
C ALA A 91 -8.30 34.09 -28.97
N ALA A 92 -7.13 33.48 -29.10
CA ALA A 92 -5.85 34.16 -29.28
C ALA A 92 -4.78 33.19 -29.80
N THR A 93 -3.69 33.76 -30.33
CA THR A 93 -2.48 33.02 -30.70
C THR A 93 -1.40 33.28 -29.66
N TYR A 94 -0.79 32.21 -29.14
CA TYR A 94 0.31 32.24 -28.19
C TYR A 94 1.58 31.72 -28.85
N ALA A 95 2.64 32.51 -28.83
CA ALA A 95 3.97 32.05 -29.25
C ALA A 95 4.64 31.33 -28.08
N VAL A 96 4.99 30.05 -28.26
CA VAL A 96 5.57 29.22 -27.21
C VAL A 96 6.97 28.76 -27.60
N LYS A 97 7.90 28.79 -26.65
CA LYS A 97 9.26 28.29 -26.78
C LYS A 97 9.61 27.41 -25.60
N VAL A 98 10.01 26.17 -25.86
CA VAL A 98 10.34 25.19 -24.83
C VAL A 98 11.86 25.03 -24.83
N ALA A 99 12.53 25.51 -23.77
CA ALA A 99 13.97 25.37 -23.64
C ALA A 99 14.34 24.09 -22.89
N GLN A 100 13.52 23.74 -21.88
CA GLN A 100 13.65 22.52 -21.11
C GLN A 100 12.27 22.07 -20.63
N THR A 101 12.05 20.76 -20.57
CA THR A 101 10.87 20.15 -19.94
C THR A 101 11.19 19.73 -18.53
N ALA A 102 10.19 19.72 -17.67
CA ALA A 102 10.33 19.18 -16.34
C ALA A 102 10.57 17.66 -16.41
N GLN A 103 11.37 17.13 -15.50
CA GLN A 103 11.63 15.69 -15.37
C GLN A 103 11.48 15.29 -13.91
N ALA A 104 11.06 14.05 -13.71
CA ALA A 104 10.99 13.43 -12.39
C ALA A 104 12.33 12.76 -12.08
N GLU A 105 12.65 12.57 -10.80
CA GLU A 105 13.84 11.81 -10.41
C GLU A 105 13.67 10.31 -10.67
N ALA A 106 14.76 9.63 -11.02
CA ALA A 106 14.85 8.18 -10.96
C ALA A 106 16.23 7.77 -10.43
N GLU A 107 16.21 7.00 -9.34
CA GLU A 107 17.35 6.42 -8.64
C GLU A 107 17.32 4.90 -8.76
N VAL A 108 18.50 4.27 -8.78
CA VAL A 108 18.65 2.82 -8.72
C VAL A 108 19.66 2.44 -7.67
N LEU A 109 19.28 1.55 -6.76
CA LEU A 109 20.21 0.89 -5.85
C LEU A 109 20.54 -0.50 -6.39
N GLY A 110 21.82 -0.71 -6.70
CA GLY A 110 22.34 -1.99 -7.18
C GLY A 110 23.03 -2.81 -6.10
N GLY A 111 23.44 -4.02 -6.48
CA GLY A 111 24.29 -4.87 -5.66
C GLY A 111 23.59 -6.00 -4.91
N PHE A 112 22.30 -6.21 -5.15
CA PHE A 112 21.53 -7.25 -4.49
C PHE A 112 21.58 -8.57 -5.27
N GLN A 113 21.64 -9.69 -4.54
CA GLN A 113 21.74 -11.04 -5.10
C GLN A 113 20.36 -11.70 -5.31
N SER A 114 19.33 -11.25 -4.58
CA SER A 114 17.95 -11.71 -4.75
C SER A 114 16.93 -10.68 -4.30
N ALA A 115 15.70 -10.76 -4.80
CA ALA A 115 14.58 -9.94 -4.32
C ALA A 115 14.20 -10.22 -2.85
N SER A 116 14.57 -11.40 -2.33
CA SER A 116 14.35 -11.80 -0.94
C SER A 116 15.58 -11.57 -0.06
N GLN A 117 16.61 -10.88 -0.57
CA GLN A 117 17.77 -10.51 0.24
C GLN A 117 17.31 -9.63 1.40
N VAL A 118 17.71 -10.02 2.61
CA VAL A 118 17.48 -9.25 3.84
C VAL A 118 18.36 -8.00 3.78
N ILE A 119 17.77 -6.87 4.14
CA ILE A 119 18.43 -5.57 4.22
C ILE A 119 18.30 -5.02 5.64
N ASP A 120 19.32 -4.29 6.06
CA ASP A 120 19.28 -3.53 7.30
C ASP A 120 18.68 -2.15 6.98
N LEU A 121 17.72 -1.73 7.79
CA LEU A 121 17.05 -0.44 7.66
C LEU A 121 17.45 0.54 8.75
N ASP A 122 18.29 0.19 9.72
CA ASP A 122 18.58 1.04 10.88
C ASP A 122 19.09 2.44 10.48
N GLU A 123 19.85 2.54 9.40
CA GLU A 123 20.32 3.81 8.83
C GLU A 123 19.53 4.26 7.59
N PHE A 124 18.50 3.52 7.18
CA PHE A 124 17.74 3.81 5.96
C PHE A 124 17.08 5.17 6.03
N SER A 125 17.35 5.98 5.01
CA SER A 125 16.65 7.23 4.78
C SER A 125 16.27 7.37 3.32
N LEU A 126 15.03 7.76 3.09
CA LEU A 126 14.50 8.15 1.80
C LEU A 126 13.95 9.56 1.94
N THR A 127 14.62 10.53 1.33
CA THR A 127 14.14 11.92 1.30
C THR A 127 13.52 12.22 -0.04
N VAL A 128 12.29 12.76 -0.01
CA VAL A 128 11.59 13.26 -1.20
C VAL A 128 11.50 14.77 -1.11
N GLY A 129 12.01 15.41 -2.15
CA GLY A 129 12.03 16.84 -2.33
C GLY A 129 13.26 17.54 -1.78
N THR A 130 13.26 18.87 -1.86
CA THR A 130 14.41 19.70 -1.49
C THR A 130 14.01 20.84 -0.55
N GLY A 131 14.97 21.35 0.22
CA GLY A 131 14.74 22.48 1.13
C GLY A 131 13.88 22.13 2.35
N ASP A 132 13.16 23.13 2.87
CA ASP A 132 12.35 23.01 4.09
C ASP A 132 11.10 22.14 3.92
N ASP A 133 10.65 21.93 2.67
CA ASP A 133 9.49 21.10 2.32
C ASP A 133 9.85 19.63 2.06
N ALA A 134 11.15 19.27 2.12
CA ALA A 134 11.60 17.91 1.94
C ALA A 134 11.08 16.99 3.05
N VAL A 135 10.56 15.82 2.67
CA VAL A 135 10.07 14.81 3.61
C VAL A 135 11.05 13.65 3.65
N THR A 136 11.59 13.38 4.83
CA THR A 136 12.46 12.21 5.06
C THR A 136 11.68 11.07 5.70
N TYR A 137 11.69 9.92 5.04
CA TYR A 137 11.16 8.65 5.48
C TYR A 137 12.31 7.79 6.00
N SER A 138 12.20 7.35 7.24
CA SER A 138 13.16 6.50 7.93
C SER A 138 12.39 5.65 8.95
N PRO A 139 12.82 4.41 9.24
CA PRO A 139 12.23 3.63 10.33
C PRO A 139 12.47 4.37 11.65
N GLN A 140 11.39 4.90 12.22
CA GLN A 140 11.43 5.57 13.52
C GLN A 140 10.13 5.27 14.26
N PHE A 141 10.26 4.86 15.50
CA PHE A 141 9.18 4.75 16.46
C PHE A 141 9.25 5.90 17.46
N ALA A 142 8.10 6.31 17.98
CA ALA A 142 8.02 7.35 19.00
C ALA A 142 7.72 6.74 20.35
N THR A 143 8.68 6.82 21.28
CA THR A 143 8.45 6.50 22.69
C THR A 143 8.08 7.76 23.47
N LEU A 144 6.99 7.74 24.22
CA LEU A 144 6.72 8.78 25.21
C LEU A 144 7.53 8.47 26.48
N THR A 145 8.77 8.97 26.52
CA THR A 145 9.70 8.74 27.63
C THR A 145 9.13 9.18 28.98
N ASP A 146 9.39 8.38 30.01
CA ASP A 146 8.92 8.51 31.39
C ASP A 146 7.37 8.50 31.54
N LYS A 147 6.61 8.06 30.52
CA LYS A 147 5.13 8.02 30.53
C LYS A 147 4.58 6.60 30.66
N THR A 148 4.69 6.07 31.88
CA THR A 148 4.06 4.80 32.30
C THR A 148 2.62 4.97 32.78
N THR A 149 2.22 6.20 33.14
CA THR A 149 0.86 6.53 33.62
C THR A 149 0.26 7.73 32.91
N PHE A 150 -1.06 7.72 32.76
CA PHE A 150 -1.83 8.73 32.01
C PHE A 150 -2.99 9.29 32.84
N THR A 151 -3.35 10.53 32.56
CA THR A 151 -4.46 11.23 33.20
C THR A 151 -5.55 11.61 32.19
N ARG A 152 -6.81 11.60 32.65
CA ARG A 152 -7.96 11.97 31.81
C ARG A 152 -7.74 13.35 31.18
N ASN A 153 -8.01 13.45 29.88
CA ASN A 153 -7.85 14.60 28.99
C ASN A 153 -6.42 14.87 28.50
N GLU A 154 -5.40 14.08 28.86
CA GLU A 154 -4.13 14.14 28.14
C GLU A 154 -4.33 13.85 26.65
N ARG A 155 -3.60 14.58 25.80
CA ARG A 155 -3.67 14.48 24.35
C ARG A 155 -2.34 13.97 23.80
N ILE A 156 -2.41 12.85 23.11
CA ILE A 156 -1.28 12.27 22.39
C ILE A 156 -1.43 12.69 20.94
N THR A 157 -0.58 13.60 20.50
CA THR A 157 -0.51 14.03 19.09
C THR A 157 0.56 13.21 18.38
N MET A 158 0.15 12.51 17.34
CA MET A 158 0.98 11.61 16.54
C MET A 158 1.06 12.17 15.12
N THR A 159 2.25 12.26 14.56
CA THR A 159 2.47 12.72 13.18
C THR A 159 3.34 11.71 12.46
N LEU A 160 2.75 11.05 11.47
CA LEU A 160 3.48 10.21 10.51
C LEU A 160 4.19 11.12 9.51
N ASN A 161 5.43 10.80 9.12
CA ASN A 161 6.17 11.62 8.17
C ASN A 161 5.40 11.74 6.83
N GLY A 162 5.22 12.98 6.37
CA GLY A 162 4.45 13.29 5.17
C GLY A 162 2.92 13.20 5.32
N GLN A 163 2.39 13.15 6.55
CA GLN A 163 0.94 13.15 6.82
C GLN A 163 0.55 14.21 7.85
N ASP A 164 -0.74 14.56 7.89
CA ASP A 164 -1.29 15.47 8.90
C ASP A 164 -1.27 14.85 10.30
N ALA A 165 -1.10 15.70 11.33
CA ALA A 165 -1.11 15.27 12.72
C ALA A 165 -2.48 14.74 13.16
N GLN A 166 -2.48 13.63 13.91
CA GLN A 166 -3.65 12.98 14.48
C GLN A 166 -3.58 13.06 16.02
N THR A 167 -4.72 13.22 16.70
CA THR A 167 -4.74 13.35 18.16
C THR A 167 -5.63 12.31 18.81
N PHE A 168 -5.08 11.53 19.73
CA PHE A 168 -5.82 10.68 20.65
C PHE A 168 -6.00 11.39 22.00
N SER A 169 -7.21 11.35 22.57
CA SER A 169 -7.47 11.92 23.90
C SER A 169 -7.68 10.80 24.91
N VAL A 170 -6.90 10.81 25.99
CA VAL A 170 -7.03 9.89 27.12
C VAL A 170 -8.36 10.16 27.82
N THR A 171 -9.16 9.12 28.03
CA THR A 171 -10.47 9.25 28.68
C THR A 171 -10.49 8.53 30.03
N THR A 172 -10.41 7.20 30.01
CA THR A 172 -10.48 6.35 31.20
C THR A 172 -9.19 5.57 31.45
N GLN A 173 -8.27 5.58 30.48
CA GLN A 173 -7.02 4.84 30.53
C GLN A 173 -6.06 5.50 31.50
N THR A 174 -5.36 4.70 32.29
CA THR A 174 -4.42 5.15 33.32
C THR A 174 -3.02 4.57 33.16
N THR A 175 -2.86 3.51 32.37
CA THR A 175 -1.57 2.85 32.09
C THR A 175 -1.22 2.89 30.60
N ALA A 176 0.06 2.76 30.26
CA ALA A 176 0.52 2.67 28.87
C ALA A 176 -0.16 1.55 28.08
N SER A 177 -0.35 0.36 28.68
CA SER A 177 -1.04 -0.76 28.04
C SER A 177 -2.52 -0.45 27.73
N GLU A 178 -3.24 0.20 28.65
CA GLU A 178 -4.62 0.61 28.41
C GLU A 178 -4.72 1.66 27.30
N VAL A 179 -3.78 2.61 27.26
CA VAL A 179 -3.71 3.63 26.21
C VAL A 179 -3.35 3.00 24.85
N ALA A 180 -2.37 2.10 24.79
CA ALA A 180 -1.99 1.39 23.58
C ALA A 180 -3.18 0.63 22.97
N ASN A 181 -3.89 -0.14 23.80
CA ASN A 181 -5.10 -0.85 23.37
C ASN A 181 -6.19 0.10 22.87
N ALA A 182 -6.38 1.25 23.50
CA ALA A 182 -7.37 2.23 23.08
C ALA A 182 -6.99 2.93 21.76
N ILE A 183 -5.71 3.20 21.54
CA ILE A 183 -5.19 3.72 20.26
C ILE A 183 -5.41 2.68 19.15
N ASN A 184 -5.07 1.40 19.39
CA ASN A 184 -5.28 0.32 18.42
C ASN A 184 -6.77 0.09 18.10
N ALA A 185 -7.65 0.24 19.10
CA ALA A 185 -9.09 0.22 18.88
C ALA A 185 -9.57 1.42 18.04
N ALA A 186 -9.03 2.62 18.27
CA ALA A 186 -9.32 3.81 17.49
C ALA A 186 -8.84 3.69 16.03
N VAL A 187 -7.74 2.98 15.79
CA VAL A 187 -7.25 2.60 14.46
C VAL A 187 -8.22 1.63 13.79
N THR A 188 -8.64 0.58 14.51
CA THR A 188 -9.63 -0.39 14.00
C THR A 188 -10.98 0.27 13.66
N ALA A 189 -11.37 1.31 14.41
CA ALA A 189 -12.57 2.09 14.15
C ALA A 189 -12.43 3.12 13.00
N GLY A 190 -11.22 3.29 12.45
CA GLY A 190 -10.93 4.23 11.36
C GLY A 190 -10.85 5.70 11.80
N THR A 191 -10.74 5.96 13.10
CA THR A 191 -10.58 7.33 13.64
C THR A 191 -9.13 7.78 13.73
N LEU A 192 -8.21 6.81 13.78
CA LEU A 192 -6.79 6.99 13.56
C LEU A 192 -6.38 6.08 12.39
N THR A 193 -5.36 6.45 11.64
CA THR A 193 -4.87 5.65 10.51
C THR A 193 -3.35 5.62 10.46
N GLY A 194 -2.78 4.50 10.01
CA GLY A 194 -1.36 4.37 9.72
C GLY A 194 -0.44 4.17 10.92
N VAL A 195 -0.99 4.11 12.14
CA VAL A 195 -0.22 3.89 13.38
C VAL A 195 -0.64 2.59 14.06
N PHE A 196 0.24 2.02 14.87
CA PHE A 196 -0.11 1.08 15.92
C PHE A 196 0.61 1.48 17.22
N ALA A 197 0.07 1.06 18.35
CA ALA A 197 0.64 1.35 19.66
C ALA A 197 1.03 0.07 20.38
N SER A 198 2.17 0.11 21.05
CA SER A 198 2.72 -0.98 21.85
C SER A 198 3.26 -0.43 23.18
N VAL A 199 3.83 -1.31 24.00
CA VAL A 199 4.48 -0.94 25.26
C VAL A 199 5.91 -1.45 25.22
N SER A 200 6.86 -0.59 25.58
CA SER A 200 8.28 -0.96 25.64
C SER A 200 8.57 -1.94 26.79
N ALA A 201 9.80 -2.46 26.85
CA ALA A 201 10.26 -3.27 27.98
C ALA A 201 10.23 -2.52 29.33
N ASP A 202 10.21 -1.18 29.31
CA ASP A 202 10.19 -0.30 30.48
C ASP A 202 8.76 0.19 30.81
N ASP A 203 7.72 -0.46 30.29
CA ASP A 203 6.30 -0.10 30.46
C ASP A 203 5.91 1.28 29.88
N GLU A 204 6.69 1.82 28.93
CA GLU A 204 6.41 3.11 28.27
C GLU A 204 5.56 2.93 27.00
N LEU A 205 4.70 3.91 26.69
CA LEU A 205 3.92 3.88 25.46
C LEU A 205 4.82 4.12 24.24
N GLN A 206 4.82 3.16 23.32
CA GLN A 206 5.45 3.26 22.01
C GLN A 206 4.40 3.39 20.92
N ILE A 207 4.62 4.31 20.00
CA ILE A 207 3.83 4.48 18.80
C ILE A 207 4.72 4.18 17.61
N ASP A 208 4.22 3.33 16.74
CA ASP A 208 4.89 2.87 15.54
C ASP A 208 4.00 3.16 14.33
N SER A 209 4.64 3.21 13.17
CA SER A 209 3.93 3.21 11.91
C SER A 209 3.62 1.78 11.45
N VAL A 210 2.50 1.60 10.78
CA VAL A 210 2.21 0.33 10.09
C VAL A 210 3.09 0.13 8.84
N ASN A 211 3.69 1.21 8.34
CA ASN A 211 4.69 1.18 7.28
C ASN A 211 6.08 1.34 7.91
N ALA A 212 6.91 0.30 7.79
CA ALA A 212 8.20 0.18 8.46
C ALA A 212 9.17 1.34 8.18
N ILE A 213 9.08 2.01 7.02
CA ILE A 213 9.96 3.13 6.68
C ILE A 213 9.31 4.50 6.89
N GLN A 214 8.03 4.55 7.27
CA GLN A 214 7.35 5.81 7.55
C GLN A 214 7.54 6.15 9.02
N GLY A 215 8.50 7.01 9.32
CA GLY A 215 8.75 7.45 10.69
C GLY A 215 7.52 8.09 11.33
N VAL A 216 7.44 7.97 12.66
CA VAL A 216 6.40 8.61 13.47
C VAL A 216 7.02 9.46 14.56
N SER A 217 6.42 10.63 14.79
CA SER A 217 6.67 11.45 15.98
C SER A 217 5.43 11.47 16.86
N ALA A 218 5.61 11.42 18.17
CA ALA A 218 4.53 11.54 19.13
C ALA A 218 4.89 12.55 20.21
N SER A 219 3.91 13.35 20.60
CA SER A 219 4.02 14.29 21.70
C SER A 219 2.81 14.16 22.62
N LEU A 220 3.05 14.35 23.91
CA LEU A 220 2.00 14.43 24.90
C LEU A 220 1.80 15.89 25.30
N ASP A 221 0.59 16.38 25.20
CA ASP A 221 0.19 17.66 25.77
C ASP A 221 -0.96 17.47 26.77
N THR A 222 -0.94 18.26 27.84
CA THR A 222 -2.06 18.40 28.76
C THR A 222 -2.81 19.66 28.34
N PRO A 223 -4.07 19.55 27.90
CA PRO A 223 -4.83 20.74 27.53
C PRO A 223 -4.82 21.75 28.67
N GLY A 224 -4.69 23.04 28.36
CA GLY A 224 -4.83 24.12 29.34
C GLY A 224 -6.26 24.23 29.93
N TYR A 225 -7.09 23.19 29.79
CA TYR A 225 -8.42 23.11 30.36
C TYR A 225 -8.87 21.67 30.64
N VAL A 226 -9.72 21.50 31.63
CA VAL A 226 -10.41 20.26 31.96
C VAL A 226 -11.91 20.51 31.90
N THR A 227 -12.64 19.59 31.26
CA THR A 227 -14.10 19.61 31.24
C THR A 227 -14.62 18.47 32.13
N PHE A 228 -15.51 18.81 33.05
CA PHE A 228 -16.31 17.87 33.81
C PHE A 228 -17.67 17.77 33.12
N ASP A 229 -17.96 16.59 32.56
CA ASP A 229 -19.27 16.30 31.98
C ASP A 229 -20.38 16.52 33.03
N SER A 230 -21.57 16.85 32.57
CA SER A 230 -22.77 17.07 33.41
C SER A 230 -23.32 15.79 34.06
N SER A 231 -22.59 14.67 34.00
CA SER A 231 -23.04 13.35 34.45
C SER A 231 -22.65 12.92 35.87
N PRO A 232 -21.89 13.69 36.68
CA PRO A 232 -22.01 13.67 38.13
C PRO A 232 -22.79 14.91 38.63
N THR A 233 -23.77 14.68 39.51
CA THR A 233 -24.44 15.76 40.25
C THR A 233 -23.45 16.35 41.27
N PHE A 234 -22.94 17.55 41.02
CA PHE A 234 -22.08 18.29 41.97
C PHE A 234 -22.78 18.43 43.33
N ALA A 235 -22.36 17.63 44.31
CA ALA A 235 -22.94 17.56 45.63
C ALA A 235 -22.16 18.41 46.64
N SER A 236 -22.85 18.82 47.71
CA SER A 236 -22.19 19.47 48.85
C SER A 236 -21.20 18.48 49.48
N GLY A 237 -19.94 18.89 49.59
CA GLY A 237 -18.85 18.06 50.10
C GLY A 237 -17.91 17.52 49.02
N ASP A 238 -18.29 17.60 47.75
CA ASP A 238 -17.40 17.23 46.65
C ASP A 238 -16.17 18.12 46.63
N VAL A 239 -15.02 17.55 46.27
CA VAL A 239 -13.76 18.30 46.19
C VAL A 239 -13.26 18.30 44.76
N ILE A 240 -13.22 19.48 44.15
CA ILE A 240 -12.52 19.68 42.88
C ILE A 240 -11.07 19.99 43.22
N THR A 241 -10.17 19.08 42.86
CA THR A 241 -8.72 19.32 42.99
C THR A 241 -8.19 19.64 41.61
N PHE A 242 -7.36 20.67 41.48
CA PHE A 242 -6.65 20.96 40.24
C PHE A 242 -5.21 21.39 40.50
N THR A 243 -4.33 20.94 39.63
CA THR A 243 -2.89 21.17 39.68
C THR A 243 -2.49 21.81 38.36
N LEU A 244 -1.94 23.02 38.45
CA LEU A 244 -1.29 23.68 37.31
C LEU A 244 0.10 23.07 37.12
N SER A 245 0.72 23.31 35.97
CA SER A 245 2.07 22.83 35.64
C SER A 245 3.19 23.38 36.55
N ASP A 246 2.87 24.20 37.55
CA ASP A 246 3.78 24.59 38.65
C ASP A 246 3.83 23.56 39.81
N GLY A 247 3.03 22.49 39.72
CA GLY A 247 3.04 21.36 40.64
C GLY A 247 2.32 21.60 41.97
N THR A 248 1.72 22.78 42.20
CA THR A 248 1.01 23.07 43.46
C THR A 248 -0.47 22.70 43.35
N PRO A 249 -0.94 21.64 44.05
CA PRO A 249 -2.36 21.27 44.02
C PRO A 249 -3.18 22.32 44.78
N GLN A 250 -4.25 22.79 44.13
CA GLN A 250 -5.28 23.63 44.72
C GLN A 250 -6.58 22.85 44.79
N SER A 251 -7.38 23.06 45.83
CA SER A 251 -8.66 22.38 45.99
C SER A 251 -9.79 23.36 46.26
N PHE A 252 -10.95 23.05 45.70
CA PHE A 252 -12.20 23.76 45.90
C PHE A 252 -13.26 22.79 46.37
N THR A 253 -13.65 22.89 47.64
CA THR A 253 -14.74 22.09 48.21
C THR A 253 -16.08 22.76 47.93
N LEU A 254 -17.00 22.01 47.35
CA LEU A 254 -18.36 22.46 47.11
C LEU A 254 -19.12 22.52 48.44
N THR A 255 -19.72 23.66 48.73
CA THR A 255 -20.44 23.91 49.99
C THR A 255 -21.95 23.70 49.87
N THR A 256 -22.44 23.53 48.64
CA THR A 256 -23.84 23.31 48.28
C THR A 256 -23.95 22.37 47.09
N GLN A 257 -25.12 21.74 46.91
CA GLN A 257 -25.41 21.03 45.67
C GLN A 257 -25.69 22.07 44.58
N ASP A 258 -24.93 22.03 43.49
CA ASP A 258 -24.83 23.16 42.58
C ASP A 258 -24.88 22.74 41.10
N SER A 259 -25.34 23.64 40.24
CA SER A 259 -25.23 23.45 38.78
C SER A 259 -23.82 23.78 38.30
N ALA A 260 -23.38 23.27 37.15
CA ALA A 260 -22.09 23.65 36.54
C ALA A 260 -21.89 25.18 36.46
N ARG A 261 -22.97 25.95 36.24
CA ARG A 261 -22.94 27.43 36.24
C ARG A 261 -22.67 28.01 37.62
N THR A 262 -23.30 27.46 38.65
CA THR A 262 -23.10 27.90 40.03
C THR A 262 -21.70 27.54 40.51
N VAL A 263 -21.23 26.33 40.19
CA VAL A 263 -19.87 25.87 40.50
C VAL A 263 -18.82 26.73 39.78
N ALA A 264 -18.99 27.02 38.48
CA ALA A 264 -18.09 27.90 37.75
C ALA A 264 -18.02 29.30 38.36
N SER A 265 -19.17 29.87 38.75
CA SER A 265 -19.24 31.16 39.42
C SER A 265 -18.54 31.13 40.78
N ALA A 266 -18.67 30.04 41.54
CA ALA A 266 -18.07 29.91 42.86
C ALA A 266 -16.53 29.74 42.78
N ILE A 267 -16.04 28.98 41.81
CA ILE A 267 -14.60 28.85 41.52
C ILE A 267 -14.02 30.21 41.12
N ASN A 268 -14.66 30.94 40.20
CA ASN A 268 -14.20 32.28 39.81
C ASN A 268 -14.23 33.29 40.97
N ALA A 269 -15.21 33.17 41.87
CA ALA A 269 -15.27 33.99 43.09
C ALA A 269 -14.11 33.65 44.04
N ALA A 270 -13.78 32.38 44.21
CA ALA A 270 -12.62 31.92 44.99
C ALA A 270 -11.28 32.37 44.37
N VAL A 271 -11.18 32.43 43.04
CA VAL A 271 -10.02 33.02 42.34
C VAL A 271 -9.92 34.52 42.64
N THR A 272 -11.04 35.24 42.59
CA THR A 272 -11.10 36.68 42.91
C THR A 272 -10.75 36.96 44.38
N ALA A 273 -11.15 36.07 45.29
CA ALA A 273 -10.82 36.13 46.71
C ALA A 273 -9.36 35.76 47.03
N GLY A 274 -8.60 35.29 46.03
CA GLY A 274 -7.20 34.87 46.18
C GLY A 274 -7.02 33.53 46.88
N THR A 275 -8.10 32.76 47.09
CA THR A 275 -8.01 31.40 47.66
C THR A 275 -7.70 30.35 46.60
N LEU A 276 -7.97 30.66 45.34
CA LEU A 276 -7.51 29.93 44.16
C LEU A 276 -6.74 30.88 43.25
N SER A 277 -5.85 30.37 42.41
CA SER A 277 -5.04 31.18 41.49
C SER A 277 -4.69 30.41 40.22
N GLY A 278 -4.46 31.14 39.13
CA GLY A 278 -3.99 30.57 37.86
C GLY A 278 -5.04 29.81 37.04
N VAL A 279 -6.30 29.78 37.47
CA VAL A 279 -7.41 29.15 36.73
C VAL A 279 -8.62 30.07 36.61
N TYR A 280 -9.48 29.81 35.65
CA TYR A 280 -10.83 30.36 35.55
C TYR A 280 -11.80 29.26 35.12
N ALA A 281 -13.05 29.33 35.57
CA ALA A 281 -14.09 28.39 35.22
C ALA A 281 -15.11 29.00 34.27
N THR A 282 -15.58 28.22 33.32
CA THR A 282 -16.62 28.56 32.36
C THR A 282 -17.58 27.39 32.21
N VAL A 283 -18.70 27.62 31.56
CA VAL A 283 -19.65 26.55 31.21
C VAL A 283 -19.73 26.48 29.70
N VAL A 284 -19.47 25.31 29.15
CA VAL A 284 -19.57 25.03 27.71
C VAL A 284 -20.55 23.88 27.55
N SER A 285 -21.66 24.10 26.83
CA SER A 285 -22.69 23.08 26.62
C SER A 285 -23.21 22.41 27.92
N ASP A 286 -23.39 23.22 28.97
CA ASP A 286 -23.79 22.81 30.34
C ASP A 286 -22.77 21.96 31.13
N ASP A 287 -21.61 21.68 30.57
CA ASP A 287 -20.47 21.08 31.26
C ASP A 287 -19.59 22.14 31.94
N LEU A 288 -19.06 21.82 33.11
CA LEU A 288 -18.13 22.69 33.83
C LEU A 288 -16.75 22.58 33.18
N ARG A 289 -16.24 23.67 32.61
CA ARG A 289 -14.88 23.75 32.08
C ARG A 289 -14.01 24.63 32.97
N ILE A 290 -12.94 24.07 33.52
CA ILE A 290 -11.91 24.83 34.23
C ILE A 290 -10.72 24.96 33.28
N ALA A 291 -10.20 26.17 33.11
CA ALA A 291 -9.08 26.46 32.24
C ALA A 291 -7.99 27.20 33.00
N SER A 292 -6.74 26.95 32.64
CA SER A 292 -5.60 27.76 33.08
C SER A 292 -5.76 29.18 32.51
N ILE A 293 -5.43 30.19 33.33
CA ILE A 293 -5.35 31.59 32.87
C ILE A 293 -4.16 31.77 31.90
N ASP A 294 -3.14 30.92 32.03
CA ASP A 294 -2.03 30.84 31.08
C ASP A 294 -2.25 29.63 30.15
N PRO A 295 -2.65 29.84 28.89
CA PRO A 295 -2.96 28.76 27.96
C PRO A 295 -1.73 27.92 27.56
N SER A 296 -0.51 28.37 27.87
CA SER A 296 0.72 27.58 27.69
C SER A 296 0.99 26.60 28.84
N LYS A 297 0.18 26.66 29.91
CA LYS A 297 0.29 25.81 31.10
C LYS A 297 -0.78 24.73 31.04
N GLY A 298 -0.35 23.47 31.07
CA GLY A 298 -1.24 22.32 31.26
C GLY A 298 -1.99 22.39 32.58
N LEU A 299 -3.22 21.86 32.60
CA LEU A 299 -4.09 21.78 33.77
C LEU A 299 -4.59 20.35 33.97
N ILE A 300 -4.37 19.79 35.17
CA ILE A 300 -5.00 18.53 35.59
C ILE A 300 -6.05 18.87 36.63
N ALA A 301 -7.25 18.28 36.54
CA ALA A 301 -8.31 18.48 37.52
C ALA A 301 -9.12 17.19 37.72
N SER A 302 -9.52 16.93 38.96
CA SER A 302 -10.33 15.78 39.36
C SER A 302 -11.49 16.23 40.26
N LEU A 303 -12.57 15.44 40.27
CA LEU A 303 -13.73 15.60 41.14
C LEU A 303 -13.81 14.38 42.07
N ASP A 304 -13.65 14.58 43.37
CA ASP A 304 -13.88 13.56 44.40
C ASP A 304 -15.29 13.73 44.97
N GLN A 305 -16.14 12.69 44.85
CA GLN A 305 -17.56 12.70 45.28
C GLN A 305 -17.80 12.10 46.68
N GLY A 306 -16.76 11.96 47.52
CA GLY A 306 -16.96 11.79 48.97
C GLY A 306 -17.54 10.44 49.43
N VAL A 307 -17.50 9.37 48.64
CA VAL A 307 -17.89 8.02 49.07
C VAL A 307 -16.66 7.10 49.10
N SER A 308 -16.25 6.69 50.29
CA SER A 308 -15.18 5.70 50.49
C SER A 308 -15.77 4.27 50.46
N PRO A 309 -15.29 3.33 49.63
CA PRO A 309 -15.56 1.92 49.82
C PRO A 309 -14.42 1.20 50.56
N VAL A 310 -14.84 0.62 51.67
CA VAL A 310 -14.28 -0.44 52.52
C VAL A 310 -13.50 -1.53 51.75
N VAL A 311 -12.34 -1.91 52.32
CA VAL A 311 -11.69 -3.21 52.11
C VAL A 311 -12.26 -4.24 53.08
N THR A 312 -12.86 -5.32 52.56
CA THR A 312 -13.00 -6.64 53.23
C THR A 312 -13.00 -7.76 52.19
N GLY A 313 -12.02 -8.69 52.25
CA GLY A 313 -11.82 -9.82 51.32
C GLY A 313 -12.81 -10.99 51.48
N THR A 314 -12.66 -12.20 50.92
CA THR A 314 -11.55 -12.92 50.23
C THR A 314 -12.18 -14.20 49.55
N PRO A 315 -11.41 -15.21 49.07
CA PRO A 315 -11.09 -15.55 47.67
C PRO A 315 -11.88 -16.73 47.05
N THR A 316 -11.78 -16.89 45.72
CA THR A 316 -11.63 -18.21 45.10
C THR A 316 -10.66 -18.14 43.93
N SER A 317 -9.58 -18.91 44.04
CA SER A 317 -8.65 -19.29 42.99
C SER A 317 -9.30 -20.30 42.03
N GLN A 318 -9.09 -20.13 40.74
CA GLN A 318 -8.73 -21.24 39.83
C GLN A 318 -8.07 -20.62 38.57
N THR A 319 -6.74 -20.63 38.56
CA THR A 319 -5.88 -21.49 37.73
C THR A 319 -5.75 -20.99 36.30
N SER A 320 -4.54 -20.51 36.02
CA SER A 320 -3.86 -20.62 34.75
C SER A 320 -4.20 -21.94 34.06
N ALA A 321 -4.70 -21.84 32.83
CA ALA A 321 -4.36 -22.81 31.81
C ALA A 321 -3.46 -22.06 30.84
N ASP A 322 -2.29 -22.66 30.63
CA ASP A 322 -1.25 -22.29 29.69
C ASP A 322 -1.80 -21.66 28.40
N GLY A 323 -1.14 -20.59 28.01
CA GLY A 323 -1.43 -19.83 26.81
C GLY A 323 -0.86 -18.43 26.96
N ASP A 324 0.45 -18.38 27.19
CA ASP A 324 1.27 -17.25 26.78
C ASP A 324 0.81 -16.81 25.38
N PRO A 325 0.24 -15.60 25.16
CA PRO A 325 0.72 -14.89 24.02
C PRO A 325 2.07 -14.38 24.47
N GLU A 326 3.13 -15.05 24.02
CA GLU A 326 4.42 -14.41 23.92
C GLU A 326 4.13 -12.99 23.45
N GLY A 327 4.43 -12.02 24.31
CA GLY A 327 4.72 -10.69 23.84
C GLY A 327 5.90 -10.90 22.93
N THR A 328 5.62 -11.14 21.65
CA THR A 328 6.59 -11.05 20.57
C THR A 328 6.95 -9.58 20.51
N GLY A 329 7.81 -9.17 21.44
CA GLY A 329 8.62 -7.99 21.30
C GLY A 329 9.26 -8.08 19.92
N VAL A 330 9.14 -6.98 19.18
CA VAL A 330 9.91 -6.63 18.00
C VAL A 330 10.63 -7.84 17.41
N VAL A 331 9.90 -8.61 16.59
CA VAL A 331 10.61 -9.39 15.57
C VAL A 331 11.44 -8.34 14.84
N SER A 332 12.76 -8.46 14.92
CA SER A 332 13.60 -8.07 13.80
C SER A 332 13.07 -8.90 12.63
N GLU A 333 12.01 -8.41 12.01
CA GLU A 333 11.51 -8.97 10.78
C GLU A 333 12.65 -8.77 9.80
N THR A 334 13.15 -9.87 9.27
CA THR A 334 14.11 -9.84 8.18
C THR A 334 13.45 -9.11 7.01
N PHE A 335 13.72 -7.81 6.90
CA PHE A 335 13.07 -6.96 5.94
C PHE A 335 13.76 -7.17 4.59
N THR A 336 13.02 -7.61 3.58
CA THR A 336 13.62 -7.94 2.28
C THR A 336 13.60 -6.77 1.31
N LEU A 337 14.43 -6.81 0.27
CA LEU A 337 14.40 -5.85 -0.85
C LEU A 337 13.00 -5.67 -1.46
N ALA A 338 12.23 -6.77 -1.57
CA ALA A 338 10.84 -6.73 -2.05
C ALA A 338 9.88 -6.05 -1.04
N ASN A 339 10.11 -6.22 0.27
CA ASN A 339 9.34 -5.51 1.29
C ASN A 339 9.64 -4.01 1.27
N LEU A 340 10.89 -3.61 0.99
CA LEU A 340 11.26 -2.21 0.85
C LEU A 340 10.55 -1.56 -0.33
N ALA A 341 10.61 -2.17 -1.51
CA ALA A 341 9.87 -1.67 -2.67
C ALA A 341 8.38 -1.49 -2.38
N SER A 342 7.77 -2.47 -1.70
CA SER A 342 6.36 -2.42 -1.32
C SER A 342 6.06 -1.31 -0.31
N SER A 343 6.96 -1.07 0.64
CA SER A 343 6.82 -0.03 1.66
C SER A 343 7.00 1.37 1.08
N ILE A 344 7.91 1.55 0.11
CA ILE A 344 8.05 2.81 -0.63
C ILE A 344 6.78 3.11 -1.44
N ASN A 345 6.25 2.10 -2.14
CA ASN A 345 5.01 2.25 -2.92
C ASN A 345 3.77 2.59 -2.06
N SER A 346 3.78 2.30 -0.76
CA SER A 346 2.67 2.62 0.14
C SER A 346 2.80 3.98 0.84
N LEU A 347 3.92 4.70 0.69
CA LEU A 347 4.10 6.06 1.22
C LEU A 347 3.24 7.11 0.52
N GLY A 348 2.82 6.85 -0.73
CA GLY A 348 1.95 7.75 -1.48
C GLY A 348 2.10 7.61 -3.00
N ALA A 349 1.26 8.34 -3.75
CA ALA A 349 1.21 8.26 -5.21
C ALA A 349 2.37 8.97 -5.93
N SER A 350 3.19 9.75 -5.22
CA SER A 350 4.32 10.51 -5.76
C SER A 350 5.58 9.67 -6.01
N LEU A 351 5.62 8.43 -5.51
CA LEU A 351 6.75 7.53 -5.65
C LEU A 351 6.34 6.22 -6.31
N GLN A 352 7.29 5.62 -7.01
CA GLN A 352 7.19 4.26 -7.52
C GLN A 352 8.52 3.54 -7.30
N ALA A 353 8.46 2.36 -6.69
CA ALA A 353 9.60 1.48 -6.48
C ALA A 353 9.38 0.10 -7.11
N ALA A 354 10.41 -0.47 -7.71
CA ALA A 354 10.38 -1.79 -8.32
C ALA A 354 11.72 -2.51 -8.17
N VAL A 355 11.66 -3.81 -7.88
CA VAL A 355 12.84 -4.67 -7.93
C VAL A 355 13.03 -5.14 -9.38
N ILE A 356 14.18 -4.83 -9.96
CA ILE A 356 14.55 -5.18 -11.33
C ILE A 356 15.65 -6.24 -11.29
N GLN A 357 15.42 -7.35 -11.97
CA GLN A 357 16.45 -8.37 -12.20
C GLN A 357 17.20 -8.05 -13.50
N SER A 358 18.47 -7.66 -13.40
CA SER A 358 19.34 -7.38 -14.55
C SER A 358 20.10 -8.63 -15.03
N GLY A 359 20.17 -9.69 -14.21
CA GLY A 359 20.84 -10.95 -14.53
C GLY A 359 20.60 -12.05 -13.48
N ALA A 360 21.14 -13.25 -13.70
CA ALA A 360 21.11 -14.30 -12.68
C ALA A 360 21.92 -13.84 -11.45
N GLY A 361 21.27 -13.76 -10.28
CA GLY A 361 21.89 -13.24 -9.06
C GLY A 361 22.14 -11.72 -9.07
N GLN A 362 21.55 -10.95 -10.00
CA GLN A 362 21.72 -9.49 -10.02
C GLN A 362 20.36 -8.80 -9.97
N TYR A 363 20.10 -8.17 -8.84
CA TYR A 363 18.88 -7.44 -8.53
C TYR A 363 19.21 -6.01 -8.13
N SER A 364 18.32 -5.10 -8.49
CA SER A 364 18.40 -3.69 -8.14
C SER A 364 17.02 -3.18 -7.72
N LEU A 365 16.99 -2.18 -6.86
CA LEU A 365 15.78 -1.46 -6.49
C LEU A 365 15.77 -0.14 -7.26
N SER A 366 14.87 -0.01 -8.22
CA SER A 366 14.60 1.27 -8.89
C SER A 366 13.53 2.02 -8.10
N ILE A 367 13.79 3.30 -7.84
CA ILE A 367 12.85 4.22 -7.19
C ILE A 367 12.75 5.45 -8.08
N SER A 368 11.53 5.89 -8.37
CA SER A 368 11.29 7.05 -9.22
C SER A 368 10.17 7.90 -8.66
N SER A 369 10.25 9.20 -8.91
CA SER A 369 9.15 10.10 -8.67
C SER A 369 8.15 9.99 -9.83
N THR A 370 6.85 10.01 -9.52
CA THR A 370 5.79 10.08 -10.54
C THR A 370 5.50 11.53 -10.94
N ILE A 371 6.08 12.50 -10.25
CA ILE A 371 5.87 13.93 -10.42
C ILE A 371 7.18 14.58 -10.88
N THR A 372 7.10 15.42 -11.89
CA THR A 372 8.26 16.15 -12.41
C THR A 372 8.60 17.38 -11.56
N GLY A 373 9.78 17.96 -11.77
CA GLY A 373 10.18 19.22 -11.14
C GLY A 373 11.28 19.02 -10.11
N ALA A 374 12.16 20.01 -9.97
CA ALA A 374 13.36 19.93 -9.13
C ALA A 374 13.04 19.67 -7.65
N ASP A 375 11.90 20.18 -7.16
CA ASP A 375 11.44 19.98 -5.79
C ASP A 375 10.94 18.55 -5.51
N ASN A 376 10.95 17.66 -6.50
CA ASN A 376 10.61 16.24 -6.36
C ASN A 376 11.84 15.32 -6.48
N ALA A 377 13.02 15.85 -6.16
CA ALA A 377 14.25 15.07 -6.09
C ALA A 377 14.15 13.94 -5.06
N ILE A 378 14.94 12.88 -5.22
CA ILE A 378 14.94 11.71 -4.36
C ILE A 378 16.36 11.47 -3.88
N ALA A 379 16.59 11.55 -2.58
CA ALA A 379 17.85 11.17 -1.97
C ALA A 379 17.66 9.91 -1.13
N ILE A 380 18.59 8.96 -1.27
CA ILE A 380 18.54 7.67 -0.58
C ILE A 380 19.86 7.47 0.16
N GLY A 381 19.78 7.03 1.42
CA GLY A 381 20.95 6.79 2.26
C GLY A 381 20.79 5.58 3.18
N GLY A 382 21.94 5.07 3.67
CA GLY A 382 22.02 4.11 4.76
C GLY A 382 21.40 2.74 4.49
N ILE A 383 21.46 2.26 3.24
CA ILE A 383 21.17 0.84 2.96
C ILE A 383 22.47 0.07 3.09
N SER A 384 22.62 -0.65 4.18
CA SER A 384 23.63 -1.69 4.33
C SER A 384 22.98 -3.05 4.08
N SER A 385 23.73 -3.95 3.45
CA SER A 385 23.44 -5.37 3.66
C SER A 385 23.79 -5.65 5.13
N PRO A 386 22.95 -6.35 5.92
CA PRO A 386 23.37 -6.74 7.25
C PRO A 386 24.65 -7.54 7.07
N ASP A 387 25.73 -7.10 7.71
CA ASP A 387 26.94 -7.91 7.81
C ASP A 387 26.50 -9.30 8.26
N GLN A 388 27.01 -10.33 7.58
CA GLN A 388 26.62 -11.72 7.77
C GLN A 388 26.45 -12.00 9.27
N GLN A 389 25.25 -12.39 9.70
CA GLN A 389 24.92 -12.59 11.13
C GLN A 389 26.06 -13.35 11.84
N LEU A 390 26.85 -12.65 12.67
CA LEU A 390 28.00 -13.21 13.37
C LEU A 390 27.50 -14.01 14.58
N ASP A 391 27.53 -15.34 14.50
CA ASP A 391 27.35 -16.20 15.67
C ASP A 391 28.70 -16.33 16.40
N ARG A 392 28.77 -15.83 17.64
CA ARG A 392 30.01 -15.78 18.43
C ARG A 392 30.11 -16.93 19.44
N VAL A 393 31.20 -17.68 19.39
CA VAL A 393 31.57 -18.73 20.36
C VAL A 393 32.80 -18.31 21.13
N THR A 394 32.68 -18.19 22.46
CA THR A 394 33.83 -17.94 23.35
C THR A 394 34.25 -19.23 24.04
N LEU A 395 35.50 -19.64 23.84
CA LEU A 395 36.06 -20.82 24.51
C LEU A 395 36.39 -20.47 25.97
N SER A 396 36.01 -21.36 26.89
CA SER A 396 36.30 -21.19 28.31
C SER A 396 36.39 -22.55 29.01
N GLY A 397 37.03 -22.58 30.18
CA GLY A 397 37.21 -23.80 30.95
C GLY A 397 38.56 -24.48 30.72
N THR A 398 38.71 -25.72 31.16
CA THR A 398 40.00 -26.41 31.11
C THR A 398 39.97 -27.48 30.01
N TYR A 399 40.84 -27.32 29.02
CA TYR A 399 40.98 -28.30 27.93
C TYR A 399 42.19 -29.20 28.16
N ALA A 400 42.04 -30.48 27.83
CA ALA A 400 43.10 -31.48 27.80
C ALA A 400 43.32 -31.95 26.37
N ALA A 401 44.56 -32.37 26.07
CA ALA A 401 44.87 -32.98 24.78
C ALA A 401 44.01 -34.24 24.62
N GLY A 402 43.21 -34.26 23.55
CA GLY A 402 42.25 -35.31 23.25
C GLY A 402 40.79 -34.94 23.52
N ASP A 403 40.50 -33.80 24.14
CA ASP A 403 39.14 -33.26 24.24
C ASP A 403 38.59 -32.95 22.86
N VAL A 404 37.30 -33.18 22.66
CA VAL A 404 36.61 -32.93 21.40
C VAL A 404 35.77 -31.66 21.54
N VAL A 405 35.77 -30.81 20.53
CA VAL A 405 34.86 -29.67 20.39
C VAL A 405 34.01 -29.97 19.17
N THR A 406 32.73 -30.25 19.40
CA THR A 406 31.76 -30.38 18.29
C THR A 406 31.08 -29.04 18.09
N ILE A 407 30.95 -28.58 16.85
CA ILE A 407 30.16 -27.44 16.39
C ILE A 407 29.16 -28.01 15.39
N THR A 408 27.88 -27.69 15.51
CA THR A 408 26.87 -28.18 14.56
C THR A 408 26.42 -27.03 13.68
N VAL A 409 26.49 -27.19 12.36
CA VAL A 409 26.02 -26.22 11.37
C VAL A 409 24.95 -26.92 10.53
N ASN A 410 23.71 -26.42 10.53
CA ASN A 410 22.59 -26.99 9.76
C ASN A 410 22.29 -28.48 10.01
N GLY A 411 22.63 -28.97 11.21
CA GLY A 411 22.48 -30.38 11.59
C GLY A 411 23.71 -31.24 11.29
N ASP A 412 24.71 -30.72 10.59
CA ASP A 412 25.97 -31.38 10.30
C ASP A 412 27.02 -31.05 11.38
N PRO A 413 27.61 -32.05 12.05
CA PRO A 413 28.60 -31.82 13.09
C PRO A 413 30.02 -31.66 12.50
N PHE A 414 30.66 -30.55 12.84
CA PHE A 414 32.07 -30.24 12.65
C PHE A 414 32.80 -30.55 13.96
N ILE A 415 33.80 -31.41 13.89
CA ILE A 415 34.42 -31.98 15.08
C ILE A 415 35.90 -31.62 15.06
N TYR A 416 36.32 -30.82 16.03
CA TYR A 416 37.71 -30.51 16.29
C TYR A 416 38.21 -31.28 17.52
N GLN A 417 39.46 -31.74 17.52
CA GLN A 417 40.07 -32.39 18.67
C GLN A 417 41.26 -31.56 19.14
N VAL A 418 41.23 -31.16 20.41
CA VAL A 418 42.28 -30.35 21.04
C VAL A 418 43.57 -31.15 21.10
N THR A 419 44.65 -30.61 20.55
CA THR A 419 45.99 -31.19 20.51
C THR A 419 46.82 -30.74 21.71
N SER A 420 47.98 -31.37 21.92
CA SER A 420 48.92 -30.89 22.95
C SER A 420 49.52 -29.53 22.61
N ASP A 421 49.61 -29.20 21.32
CA ASP A 421 50.25 -27.98 20.84
C ASP A 421 49.35 -26.78 21.08
N ASP A 422 48.03 -26.98 20.96
CA ASP A 422 47.00 -26.00 21.31
C ASP A 422 47.11 -25.51 22.76
N LEU A 423 47.60 -26.35 23.67
CA LEU A 423 47.63 -26.08 25.12
C LEU A 423 48.90 -25.39 25.60
N THR A 424 49.83 -25.07 24.69
CA THR A 424 51.11 -24.44 25.02
C THR A 424 51.26 -23.07 24.36
N ALA A 425 51.93 -22.15 25.05
CA ALA A 425 52.10 -20.78 24.54
C ALA A 425 53.16 -20.64 23.42
N ASP A 426 53.86 -21.73 23.04
CA ASP A 426 55.06 -21.64 22.17
C ASP A 426 55.40 -22.95 21.41
N GLY A 427 54.45 -23.89 21.25
CA GLY A 427 54.65 -25.11 20.43
C GLY A 427 55.74 -26.07 20.90
N ALA A 428 56.24 -25.96 22.13
CA ALA A 428 57.26 -26.84 22.71
C ALA A 428 56.60 -27.94 23.55
N GLY A 429 56.48 -29.14 22.97
CA GLY A 429 55.89 -30.32 23.60
C GLY A 429 56.53 -30.70 24.94
N GLY A 430 55.70 -30.76 25.98
CA GLY A 430 56.10 -31.26 27.30
C GLY A 430 54.91 -31.52 28.24
N ALA A 431 54.49 -32.79 28.29
CA ALA A 431 53.64 -33.46 29.31
C ALA A 431 52.37 -32.74 29.81
N ALA A 432 51.20 -33.28 29.45
CA ALA A 432 49.89 -33.13 30.10
C ALA A 432 49.63 -31.76 30.74
N VAL A 433 49.73 -30.70 29.93
CA VAL A 433 49.33 -29.35 30.34
C VAL A 433 47.83 -29.25 30.13
N LEU A 434 47.10 -28.97 31.21
CA LEU A 434 45.70 -28.56 31.16
C LEU A 434 45.69 -27.09 30.75
N GLY A 435 45.16 -26.75 29.57
CA GLY A 435 45.13 -25.38 29.07
C GLY A 435 43.90 -24.63 29.58
N ASN A 436 44.13 -23.59 30.37
CA ASN A 436 43.13 -22.64 30.84
C ASN A 436 43.58 -21.17 30.65
N SER A 437 44.48 -20.94 29.70
CA SER A 437 45.13 -19.67 29.42
C SER A 437 44.64 -19.08 28.10
N ASP A 438 44.65 -17.76 27.98
CA ASP A 438 44.21 -17.04 26.77
C ASP A 438 44.92 -17.54 25.49
N THR A 439 46.21 -17.87 25.57
CA THR A 439 46.96 -18.43 24.42
C THR A 439 46.45 -19.80 24.00
N ALA A 440 46.00 -20.62 24.95
CA ALA A 440 45.45 -21.94 24.66
C ALA A 440 44.06 -21.80 24.02
N TYR A 441 43.23 -20.89 24.50
CA TYR A 441 41.95 -20.59 23.87
C TYR A 441 42.15 -20.04 22.45
N ALA A 442 43.10 -19.12 22.25
CA ALA A 442 43.41 -18.54 20.93
C ALA A 442 43.86 -19.59 19.91
N ASN A 443 44.74 -20.52 20.31
CA ASN A 443 45.20 -21.59 19.43
C ASN A 443 44.05 -22.54 19.06
N ILE A 444 43.24 -22.96 20.04
CA ILE A 444 42.07 -23.83 19.80
C ILE A 444 41.07 -23.12 18.88
N ALA A 445 40.79 -21.84 19.10
CA ALA A 445 39.87 -21.05 18.29
C ALA A 445 40.37 -20.93 16.84
N THR A 446 41.64 -20.60 16.64
CA THR A 446 42.28 -20.46 15.31
C THR A 446 42.19 -21.76 14.51
N ASN A 447 42.49 -22.88 15.15
CA ASN A 447 42.47 -24.17 14.50
C ASN A 447 41.05 -24.68 14.23
N ILE A 448 40.07 -24.30 15.04
CA ILE A 448 38.66 -24.55 14.75
C ILE A 448 38.20 -23.71 13.56
N ALA A 449 38.55 -22.42 13.50
CA ALA A 449 38.16 -21.53 12.40
C ALA A 449 38.69 -22.04 11.05
N ALA A 450 39.95 -22.52 11.02
CA ALA A 450 40.55 -23.12 9.83
C ALA A 450 39.82 -24.37 9.31
N LEU A 451 38.95 -25.03 10.10
CA LEU A 451 38.11 -26.12 9.59
C LEU A 451 37.03 -25.65 8.61
N PHE A 452 36.70 -24.36 8.62
CA PHE A 452 35.66 -23.75 7.80
C PHE A 452 36.22 -23.00 6.59
N ASP A 453 37.55 -22.94 6.42
CA ASP A 453 38.20 -22.33 5.26
C ASP A 453 37.78 -23.04 3.96
N GLY A 454 37.01 -22.33 3.12
CA GLY A 454 36.49 -22.84 1.85
C GLY A 454 35.22 -23.68 1.95
N HIS A 455 34.51 -23.66 3.09
CA HIS A 455 33.19 -24.29 3.22
C HIS A 455 32.10 -23.49 2.48
N ALA A 456 31.13 -24.17 1.88
CA ALA A 456 30.13 -23.54 1.00
C ALA A 456 29.13 -22.64 1.75
N ASP A 457 28.90 -22.90 3.04
CA ASP A 457 27.77 -22.33 3.80
C ASP A 457 28.18 -21.39 4.95
N VAL A 458 29.41 -21.52 5.49
CA VAL A 458 29.87 -20.77 6.68
C VAL A 458 31.37 -20.48 6.58
N GLU A 459 31.77 -19.24 6.85
CA GLU A 459 33.15 -18.81 7.14
C GLU A 459 33.33 -18.64 8.64
N ALA A 460 34.54 -18.84 9.15
CA ALA A 460 34.85 -18.65 10.56
C ALA A 460 36.16 -17.89 10.72
N ASP A 461 36.17 -16.88 11.57
CA ASP A 461 37.37 -16.15 11.98
C ASP A 461 37.59 -16.31 13.48
N ALA A 462 38.85 -16.32 13.92
CA ALA A 462 39.20 -16.51 15.32
C ALA A 462 40.18 -15.46 15.80
N THR A 463 39.84 -14.84 16.94
CA THR A 463 40.70 -13.86 17.62
C THR A 463 40.64 -14.09 19.12
N ASP A 464 41.79 -14.19 19.79
CA ASP A 464 41.93 -14.24 21.26
C ASP A 464 41.02 -15.27 21.98
N GLY A 465 40.78 -16.43 21.37
CA GLY A 465 39.98 -17.51 21.95
C GLY A 465 38.47 -17.38 21.73
N VAL A 466 38.07 -16.42 20.91
CA VAL A 466 36.72 -16.24 20.38
C VAL A 466 36.72 -16.68 18.92
N ILE A 467 35.66 -17.40 18.52
CA ILE A 467 35.40 -17.77 17.13
C ILE A 467 34.11 -17.06 16.71
N ASP A 468 34.19 -16.34 15.61
CA ASP A 468 33.09 -15.62 15.00
C ASP A 468 32.71 -16.34 13.69
N PHE A 469 31.52 -16.91 13.63
CA PHE A 469 31.00 -17.62 12.45
C PHE A 469 30.12 -16.68 11.62
N SER A 470 30.34 -16.67 10.30
CA SER A 470 29.63 -15.83 9.34
C SER A 470 29.03 -16.72 8.24
N ALA A 471 27.74 -16.54 7.92
CA ALA A 471 27.06 -17.37 6.92
C ALA A 471 27.35 -16.91 5.47
N VAL A 472 27.95 -17.79 4.65
CA VAL A 472 28.33 -17.50 3.25
C VAL A 472 27.11 -17.16 2.38
N THR A 473 25.91 -17.61 2.76
CA THR A 473 24.63 -17.25 2.12
C THR A 473 23.63 -16.75 3.17
N GLY A 474 23.12 -15.52 3.03
CA GLY A 474 22.20 -14.91 4.00
C GLY A 474 20.86 -15.64 4.14
N GLY A 475 20.39 -15.84 5.38
CA GLY A 475 19.04 -16.33 5.69
C GLY A 475 18.93 -17.67 6.43
N VAL A 476 20.04 -18.24 6.93
CA VAL A 476 20.02 -19.49 7.71
C VAL A 476 20.40 -19.19 9.16
N SER A 477 19.46 -19.39 10.09
CA SER A 477 19.73 -19.38 11.53
C SER A 477 20.40 -20.70 11.88
N HIS A 478 21.61 -20.65 12.44
CA HIS A 478 22.36 -21.85 12.83
C HIS A 478 22.22 -22.08 14.34
N THR A 479 22.18 -23.34 14.78
CA THR A 479 22.14 -23.69 16.20
C THR A 479 23.50 -24.29 16.60
N ILE A 480 24.34 -23.51 17.27
CA ILE A 480 25.67 -23.96 17.70
C ILE A 480 25.58 -24.57 19.11
N SER A 481 26.05 -25.82 19.27
CA SER A 481 26.18 -26.47 20.57
C SER A 481 27.55 -27.14 20.71
N VAL A 482 28.21 -26.97 21.86
CA VAL A 482 29.55 -27.51 22.15
C VAL A 482 29.45 -28.69 23.12
N SER A 483 30.05 -29.83 22.78
CA SER A 483 30.19 -30.98 23.70
C SER A 483 31.56 -31.65 23.56
N SER A 484 32.13 -32.09 24.69
CA SER A 484 33.45 -32.75 24.78
C SER A 484 33.37 -34.22 25.19
N GLY A 485 33.91 -35.12 24.36
CA GLY A 485 34.00 -36.56 24.64
C GLY A 485 34.97 -37.31 23.71
N ALA A 486 35.70 -38.32 24.22
CA ALA A 486 36.88 -38.92 23.61
C ALA A 486 36.64 -39.93 22.44
N ALA A 487 37.28 -39.62 21.30
CA ALA A 487 37.99 -40.37 20.23
C ALA A 487 37.60 -41.77 19.66
N ALA A 488 37.70 -41.87 18.32
CA ALA A 488 38.30 -43.00 17.55
C ALA A 488 38.85 -42.63 16.12
N ALA A 489 40.20 -42.49 16.02
CA ALA A 489 41.28 -42.65 14.98
C ALA A 489 41.09 -42.77 13.43
N VAL A 490 42.03 -42.20 12.61
CA VAL A 490 43.26 -42.80 11.95
C VAL A 490 44.26 -41.69 11.46
N ILE A 491 45.58 -42.02 11.39
CA ILE A 491 46.84 -41.26 11.66
C ILE A 491 47.80 -41.09 10.43
N TYR A 492 48.74 -40.11 10.47
CA TYR A 492 50.04 -40.03 9.74
C TYR A 492 51.23 -40.30 10.71
N GLU A 493 52.33 -40.96 10.27
CA GLU A 493 53.59 -41.05 11.03
C GLU A 493 54.82 -40.61 10.20
N GLU A 494 55.59 -39.67 10.74
CA GLU A 494 56.99 -39.40 10.37
C GLU A 494 57.88 -40.07 11.44
N THR A 495 58.77 -41.00 11.06
CA THR A 495 59.72 -41.57 12.01
C THR A 495 61.07 -40.87 11.89
N ALA A 496 61.39 -40.01 12.87
CA ALA A 496 62.73 -39.44 12.97
C ALA A 496 63.77 -40.53 13.30
N ALA A 497 64.82 -40.65 12.50
CA ALA A 497 65.98 -41.49 12.82
C ALA A 497 67.00 -40.71 13.66
N SER A 498 67.25 -41.21 14.87
CA SER A 498 68.43 -40.87 15.67
C SER A 498 69.69 -41.48 15.06
N ASP A 499 70.81 -40.75 15.13
CA ASP A 499 72.18 -41.21 14.87
C ASP A 499 72.61 -41.56 13.42
N GLY A 500 72.24 -40.74 12.44
CA GLY A 500 73.05 -40.56 11.21
C GLY A 500 72.89 -41.64 10.12
N VAL A 501 71.68 -42.16 9.91
CA VAL A 501 71.32 -43.05 8.79
C VAL A 501 70.03 -42.56 8.13
N GLU A 502 69.97 -42.61 6.79
CA GLU A 502 68.90 -42.25 5.83
C GLU A 502 67.51 -41.82 6.39
N GLN A 503 67.03 -40.62 6.01
CA GLN A 503 65.65 -40.15 6.27
C GLN A 503 64.67 -40.83 5.29
N VAL A 504 63.52 -41.32 5.81
CA VAL A 504 62.46 -41.96 5.01
C VAL A 504 61.12 -41.30 5.30
N ALA A 505 60.42 -40.82 4.26
CA ALA A 505 59.03 -40.36 4.35
C ALA A 505 58.08 -41.35 3.69
N ARG A 506 56.93 -41.63 4.32
CA ARG A 506 55.95 -42.62 3.84
C ARG A 506 54.65 -41.98 3.40
N LEU A 507 54.23 -42.23 2.16
CA LEU A 507 52.92 -41.87 1.62
C LEU A 507 52.00 -43.10 1.60
N GLU A 508 50.96 -43.14 2.44
CA GLU A 508 49.92 -44.17 2.37
C GLU A 508 48.72 -43.72 1.53
N LEU A 509 48.31 -44.55 0.56
CA LEU A 509 47.16 -44.29 -0.29
C LEU A 509 45.88 -44.88 0.34
N LYS A 510 44.86 -44.04 0.51
CA LYS A 510 43.50 -44.38 0.98
C LYS A 510 42.46 -43.61 0.15
N GLY A 511 41.24 -44.14 0.06
CA GLY A 511 40.13 -43.54 -0.72
C GLY A 511 39.99 -44.09 -2.14
N GLN A 512 39.06 -43.56 -2.93
CA GLN A 512 38.81 -44.05 -4.29
C GLN A 512 39.68 -43.32 -5.33
N PHE A 513 40.24 -44.04 -6.29
CA PHE A 513 41.05 -43.50 -7.39
C PHE A 513 40.40 -43.80 -8.74
N THR A 514 40.49 -42.83 -9.66
CA THR A 514 40.06 -43.01 -11.05
C THR A 514 41.20 -42.73 -12.02
N ALA A 515 41.14 -43.33 -13.21
CA ALA A 515 42.13 -43.10 -14.26
C ALA A 515 42.09 -41.62 -14.70
N GLY A 516 43.23 -40.94 -14.63
CA GLY A 516 43.35 -39.51 -14.87
C GLY A 516 43.62 -38.69 -13.61
N ASP A 517 43.36 -39.22 -12.41
CA ASP A 517 43.75 -38.57 -11.15
C ASP A 517 45.26 -38.29 -11.15
N VAL A 518 45.68 -37.10 -10.69
CA VAL A 518 47.09 -36.72 -10.60
C VAL A 518 47.51 -36.70 -9.14
N ILE A 519 48.52 -37.49 -8.80
CA ILE A 519 49.19 -37.48 -7.51
C ILE A 519 50.43 -36.61 -7.65
N SER A 520 50.43 -35.46 -6.99
CA SER A 520 51.53 -34.50 -7.00
C SER A 520 52.31 -34.66 -5.70
N VAL A 521 53.60 -34.93 -5.77
CA VAL A 521 54.51 -34.97 -4.63
C VAL A 521 55.64 -33.99 -4.85
N THR A 522 56.01 -33.22 -3.83
CA THR A 522 57.17 -32.34 -3.87
C THR A 522 58.22 -32.91 -2.94
N ILE A 523 59.40 -33.19 -3.49
CA ILE A 523 60.52 -33.78 -2.75
C ILE A 523 61.71 -32.84 -2.88
N GLU A 524 62.21 -32.34 -1.75
CA GLU A 524 63.29 -31.34 -1.71
C GLU A 524 63.01 -30.10 -2.59
N GLY A 525 61.75 -29.66 -2.64
CA GLY A 525 61.32 -28.52 -3.45
C GLY A 525 61.16 -28.80 -4.94
N VAL A 526 61.41 -30.03 -5.40
CA VAL A 526 61.18 -30.45 -6.79
C VAL A 526 59.84 -31.17 -6.90
N PRO A 527 58.87 -30.63 -7.66
CA PRO A 527 57.58 -31.28 -7.85
C PRO A 527 57.70 -32.45 -8.84
N PHE A 528 57.03 -33.54 -8.52
CA PHE A 528 56.84 -34.72 -9.35
C PHE A 528 55.36 -35.10 -9.36
N ASN A 529 54.79 -35.20 -10.55
CA ASN A 529 53.39 -35.54 -10.73
C ASN A 529 53.26 -36.89 -11.42
N TYR A 530 52.47 -37.78 -10.83
CA TYR A 530 52.11 -39.06 -11.39
C TYR A 530 50.62 -39.10 -11.72
N THR A 531 50.28 -39.29 -12.99
CA THR A 531 48.90 -39.48 -13.42
C THR A 531 48.54 -40.96 -13.35
N VAL A 532 47.51 -41.28 -12.55
CA VAL A 532 46.97 -42.64 -12.41
C VAL A 532 46.41 -43.11 -13.75
N LEU A 533 46.89 -44.25 -14.24
CA LEU A 533 46.46 -44.84 -15.50
C LEU A 533 45.31 -45.83 -15.25
N ALA A 534 44.54 -46.11 -16.30
CA ALA A 534 43.47 -47.11 -16.21
C ALA A 534 43.98 -48.51 -15.85
N ALA A 535 45.26 -48.81 -16.09
CA ALA A 535 45.88 -50.07 -15.72
C ALA A 535 46.19 -50.19 -14.21
N ASP A 536 46.21 -49.07 -13.48
CA ASP A 536 46.50 -49.05 -12.04
C ASP A 536 45.23 -49.25 -11.20
N ILE A 537 44.05 -49.07 -11.82
CA ILE A 537 42.73 -49.20 -11.18
C ILE A 537 42.23 -50.65 -11.25
N ASP A 538 41.86 -51.21 -10.09
CA ASP A 538 41.18 -52.49 -9.97
C ASP A 538 39.80 -52.33 -9.32
N GLY A 539 38.77 -52.86 -9.97
CA GLY A 539 37.38 -52.71 -9.54
C GLY A 539 36.89 -51.26 -9.62
N ASP A 540 36.28 -50.78 -8.54
CA ASP A 540 35.74 -49.41 -8.42
C ASP A 540 36.83 -48.37 -8.10
N GLY A 541 38.09 -48.78 -7.92
CA GLY A 541 39.20 -47.89 -7.61
C GLY A 541 39.37 -47.56 -6.12
N ALA A 542 38.53 -48.10 -5.23
CA ALA A 542 38.72 -47.99 -3.78
C ALA A 542 39.39 -49.23 -3.16
N THR A 543 39.72 -50.22 -3.99
CA THR A 543 40.26 -51.51 -3.54
C THR A 543 41.72 -51.41 -3.06
N ALA A 544 42.09 -52.23 -2.09
CA ALA A 544 43.49 -52.34 -1.63
C ALA A 544 44.46 -52.73 -2.77
N ALA A 545 43.97 -53.45 -3.77
CA ALA A 545 44.70 -53.78 -4.99
C ALA A 545 44.98 -52.53 -5.83
N THR A 546 44.00 -51.64 -6.02
CA THR A 546 44.19 -50.33 -6.68
C THR A 546 45.27 -49.52 -5.98
N HIS A 547 45.19 -49.39 -4.65
CA HIS A 547 46.19 -48.62 -3.90
C HIS A 547 47.59 -49.21 -4.01
N THR A 548 47.70 -50.54 -3.99
CA THR A 548 48.98 -51.23 -4.14
C THR A 548 49.56 -51.02 -5.55
N ASN A 549 48.73 -51.15 -6.59
CA ASN A 549 49.15 -50.94 -7.97
C ASN A 549 49.63 -49.50 -8.21
N ILE A 550 48.88 -48.51 -7.73
CA ILE A 550 49.25 -47.09 -7.82
C ILE A 550 50.56 -46.82 -7.06
N ALA A 551 50.69 -47.33 -5.83
CA ALA A 551 51.91 -47.15 -5.05
C ALA A 551 53.14 -47.74 -5.78
N THR A 552 53.02 -48.93 -6.35
CA THR A 552 54.09 -49.56 -7.14
C THR A 552 54.42 -48.78 -8.41
N ALA A 553 53.40 -48.33 -9.16
CA ALA A 553 53.60 -47.61 -10.40
C ALA A 553 54.20 -46.20 -10.17
N LEU A 554 53.76 -45.51 -9.11
CA LEU A 554 54.32 -44.22 -8.70
C LEU A 554 55.79 -44.34 -8.29
N ALA A 555 56.12 -45.35 -7.45
CA ALA A 555 57.51 -45.60 -7.04
C ALA A 555 58.42 -45.94 -8.23
N ALA A 556 57.92 -46.71 -9.20
CA ALA A 556 58.64 -47.03 -10.43
C ALA A 556 58.82 -45.81 -11.35
N ALA A 557 57.78 -44.99 -11.51
CA ALA A 557 57.82 -43.79 -12.36
C ALA A 557 58.80 -42.73 -11.82
N TYR A 558 59.00 -42.69 -10.51
CA TYR A 558 59.97 -41.79 -9.87
C TYR A 558 61.44 -42.18 -10.17
N GLY A 559 61.73 -43.42 -10.61
CA GLY A 559 63.08 -44.00 -10.63
C GLY A 559 63.78 -44.12 -11.99
N THR A 560 64.72 -43.20 -12.26
CA THR A 560 66.17 -43.41 -12.57
C THR A 560 66.79 -42.05 -12.92
N GLY A 561 66.95 -41.18 -11.91
CA GLY A 561 67.54 -39.85 -12.08
C GLY A 561 67.28 -38.81 -10.96
N SER A 562 66.55 -39.16 -9.90
CA SER A 562 66.06 -38.23 -8.85
C SER A 562 66.95 -38.21 -7.59
N THR A 563 66.77 -37.20 -6.72
CA THR A 563 67.57 -36.97 -5.49
C THR A 563 67.19 -37.88 -4.29
N ALA A 564 66.18 -38.74 -4.44
CA ALA A 564 65.74 -39.74 -3.47
C ALA A 564 65.43 -41.08 -4.15
N VAL A 565 65.37 -42.17 -3.37
CA VAL A 565 64.92 -43.50 -3.82
C VAL A 565 63.48 -43.72 -3.36
N ALA A 566 62.58 -44.10 -4.26
CA ALA A 566 61.21 -44.48 -3.91
C ALA A 566 61.04 -46.00 -3.95
N THR A 567 60.45 -46.58 -2.90
CA THR A 567 60.11 -48.01 -2.82
C THR A 567 58.66 -48.19 -2.36
N SER A 568 57.90 -49.02 -3.07
CA SER A 568 56.51 -49.32 -2.69
C SER A 568 56.42 -50.47 -1.69
N SER A 569 55.55 -50.34 -0.69
CA SER A 569 55.24 -51.36 0.32
C SER A 569 53.73 -51.41 0.59
N GLY A 570 53.02 -52.33 -0.08
CA GLY A 570 51.56 -52.41 -0.01
C GLY A 570 50.90 -51.17 -0.63
N ASN A 571 49.96 -50.55 0.08
CA ASN A 571 49.30 -49.30 -0.32
C ASN A 571 50.15 -48.05 -0.07
N ALA A 572 51.43 -48.20 0.27
CA ALA A 572 52.30 -47.09 0.64
C ALA A 572 53.53 -46.97 -0.27
N VAL A 573 54.07 -45.76 -0.37
CA VAL A 573 55.36 -45.46 -1.01
C VAL A 573 56.28 -44.80 0.00
N ASP A 574 57.43 -45.43 0.23
CA ASP A 574 58.49 -44.92 1.09
C ASP A 574 59.54 -44.21 0.21
N PHE A 575 59.85 -42.95 0.53
CA PHE A 575 60.88 -42.14 -0.14
C PHE A 575 62.08 -41.95 0.78
N THR A 576 63.25 -42.43 0.34
CA THR A 576 64.50 -42.42 1.11
C THR A 576 65.48 -41.41 0.52
N ALA A 577 66.00 -40.49 1.34
CA ALA A 577 66.98 -39.49 0.92
C ALA A 577 68.33 -40.15 0.55
N LEU A 578 68.99 -39.68 -0.53
CA LEU A 578 70.27 -40.24 -1.01
C LEU A 578 71.52 -39.71 -0.29
N THR A 579 71.41 -38.62 0.47
CA THR A 579 72.53 -37.99 1.20
C THR A 579 72.16 -37.72 2.65
N ALA A 580 72.97 -38.22 3.59
CA ALA A 580 72.78 -37.96 5.01
C ALA A 580 73.16 -36.50 5.36
N ASN A 581 72.30 -35.83 6.14
CA ASN A 581 72.47 -34.50 6.79
C ASN A 581 72.00 -33.23 6.05
N GLU A 582 71.18 -33.31 5.00
CA GLU A 582 70.38 -32.17 4.52
C GLU A 582 68.89 -32.40 4.85
N PRO A 583 68.10 -31.36 5.19
CA PRO A 583 66.70 -31.53 5.57
C PRO A 583 65.85 -32.02 4.37
N PHE A 584 65.23 -33.19 4.51
CA PHE A 584 64.39 -33.80 3.47
C PHE A 584 62.97 -33.26 3.58
N GLY A 585 62.54 -32.43 2.61
CA GLY A 585 61.18 -31.90 2.56
C GLY A 585 60.26 -32.76 1.68
N PHE A 586 59.09 -33.16 2.20
CA PHE A 586 58.09 -33.95 1.47
C PHE A 586 56.68 -33.36 1.64
N SER A 587 55.95 -33.17 0.55
CA SER A 587 54.51 -32.81 0.57
C SER A 587 53.76 -33.54 -0.53
N ALA A 588 52.54 -34.02 -0.29
CA ALA A 588 51.73 -34.71 -1.29
C ALA A 588 50.31 -34.14 -1.39
N ALA A 589 49.77 -34.02 -2.61
CA ALA A 589 48.40 -33.62 -2.90
C ALA A 589 47.80 -34.45 -4.05
N LYS A 590 46.52 -34.80 -3.95
CA LYS A 590 45.76 -35.44 -5.04
C LYS A 590 44.91 -34.39 -5.76
N THR A 591 45.02 -34.32 -7.08
CA THR A 591 44.18 -33.46 -7.93
C THR A 591 43.41 -34.35 -8.91
N VAL A 592 42.08 -34.30 -8.87
CA VAL A 592 41.21 -35.12 -9.74
C VAL A 592 41.12 -34.46 -11.11
N ALA A 593 41.47 -35.17 -12.20
CA ALA A 593 41.36 -34.60 -13.54
C ALA A 593 39.90 -34.68 -14.04
N ALA A 594 39.37 -33.52 -14.46
CA ALA A 594 38.01 -33.41 -14.98
C ALA A 594 37.83 -34.23 -16.27
N THR A 595 36.96 -35.24 -16.23
CA THR A 595 36.52 -35.98 -17.40
C THR A 595 35.21 -35.39 -17.94
N SER A 596 35.25 -34.97 -19.21
CA SER A 596 34.12 -34.44 -19.96
C SER A 596 33.12 -35.52 -20.38
N SER A 597 31.81 -35.29 -20.19
CA SER A 597 30.77 -35.68 -21.17
C SER A 597 29.35 -35.16 -20.82
N ALA A 598 29.01 -34.02 -21.44
CA ALA A 598 27.80 -33.67 -22.22
C ALA A 598 26.39 -34.28 -21.96
N GLY A 599 25.39 -33.37 -21.99
CA GLY A 599 23.99 -33.57 -22.45
C GLY A 599 22.98 -32.89 -21.52
N ILE A 600 22.20 -31.86 -21.89
CA ILE A 600 21.19 -31.80 -22.97
C ILE A 600 21.04 -30.37 -23.59
N ALA A 601 20.78 -30.38 -24.91
CA ALA A 601 20.46 -29.39 -25.97
C ALA A 601 19.26 -28.41 -25.75
N ALA A 602 18.89 -27.41 -26.58
CA ALA A 602 19.43 -26.63 -27.72
C ALA A 602 18.43 -25.51 -28.15
N ALA A 603 18.95 -24.50 -28.88
CA ALA A 603 18.32 -23.69 -29.97
C ALA A 603 17.39 -22.46 -29.72
N ASN A 604 17.89 -21.29 -30.15
CA ASN A 604 17.28 -20.11 -30.82
C ASN A 604 15.83 -19.66 -30.52
N LEU A 605 15.63 -18.38 -30.13
CA LEU A 605 15.23 -17.21 -30.99
C LEU A 605 14.47 -16.09 -30.21
N VAL A 606 14.80 -14.82 -30.52
CA VAL A 606 14.05 -13.53 -30.43
C VAL A 606 14.03 -12.68 -29.13
N ALA A 607 14.74 -11.54 -29.21
CA ALA A 607 14.42 -10.10 -28.98
C ALA A 607 13.64 -9.65 -27.71
N ASN A 608 13.87 -8.50 -27.05
CA ASN A 608 14.57 -7.22 -27.26
C ASN A 608 15.29 -6.89 -25.91
N VAL A 609 16.38 -6.12 -25.78
CA VAL A 609 16.56 -4.68 -26.05
C VAL A 609 18.07 -4.37 -26.17
N GLU A 610 18.37 -3.56 -27.17
CA GLU A 610 19.54 -2.75 -27.54
C GLU A 610 20.86 -2.80 -26.72
N ASN A 611 21.86 -3.45 -27.33
CA ASN A 611 23.18 -2.91 -27.70
C ASN A 611 24.01 -2.13 -26.66
N PHE A 612 24.87 -2.85 -25.93
CA PHE A 612 26.28 -2.47 -25.77
C PHE A 612 27.15 -3.71 -26.05
N GLY A 613 28.10 -3.60 -26.99
CA GLY A 613 29.17 -4.60 -27.15
C GLY A 613 29.98 -4.69 -25.85
N ILE A 614 30.73 -5.74 -25.56
CA ILE A 614 31.82 -6.31 -26.37
C ILE A 614 32.17 -7.70 -25.80
N THR A 615 32.65 -8.56 -26.68
CA THR A 615 33.25 -9.89 -26.48
C THR A 615 34.42 -9.95 -25.48
N GLU A 616 34.69 -11.14 -24.93
CA GLU A 616 35.90 -11.53 -24.20
C GLU A 616 37.17 -10.74 -24.63
N TRP A 617 37.84 -10.10 -23.68
CA TRP A 617 39.26 -9.76 -23.84
C TRP A 617 40.00 -9.78 -22.50
N GLY A 618 41.13 -10.50 -22.49
CA GLY A 618 42.16 -10.33 -21.48
C GLY A 618 42.80 -8.95 -21.59
N ALA A 619 43.36 -8.48 -20.47
CA ALA A 619 44.11 -7.24 -20.28
C ALA A 619 44.57 -6.53 -21.58
N GLU A 620 43.73 -5.67 -22.16
CA GLU A 620 44.12 -4.69 -23.17
C GLU A 620 43.42 -3.35 -22.90
N SER A 621 44.20 -2.29 -23.05
CA SER A 621 43.88 -0.89 -22.72
C SER A 621 42.69 -0.36 -23.54
N VAL A 622 41.72 0.27 -22.89
CA VAL A 622 40.61 0.98 -23.54
C VAL A 622 41.14 2.27 -24.18
N SER A 623 40.86 2.51 -25.46
CA SER A 623 41.48 3.60 -26.26
C SER A 623 40.52 4.65 -26.83
N SER A 624 39.30 4.79 -26.32
CA SER A 624 38.45 5.95 -26.67
C SER A 624 37.41 6.29 -25.60
N ALA A 625 37.38 7.56 -25.21
CA ALA A 625 36.53 8.15 -24.16
C ALA A 625 35.03 8.25 -24.55
N PRO A 626 34.11 8.02 -23.61
CA PRO A 626 32.73 8.49 -23.71
C PRO A 626 32.64 10.01 -23.46
N ALA A 627 31.63 10.67 -24.05
CA ALA A 627 31.47 12.13 -24.00
C ALA A 627 31.16 12.70 -22.60
N ASP A 628 30.94 11.85 -21.61
CA ASP A 628 30.65 12.21 -20.21
C ASP A 628 31.85 12.08 -19.26
N GLY A 629 33.03 11.70 -19.78
CA GLY A 629 34.26 11.58 -18.97
C GLY A 629 34.27 10.38 -18.02
N SER A 630 33.41 9.37 -18.26
CA SER A 630 33.25 8.19 -17.42
C SER A 630 33.91 6.94 -18.01
N TYR A 631 34.63 6.16 -17.21
CA TYR A 631 35.32 4.92 -17.61
C TYR A 631 34.81 3.74 -16.80
N VAL A 632 34.69 2.57 -17.44
CA VAL A 632 34.32 1.32 -16.78
C VAL A 632 35.57 0.46 -16.56
N ALA A 633 35.91 0.17 -15.31
CA ALA A 633 36.94 -0.81 -14.94
C ALA A 633 36.27 -2.11 -14.48
N THR A 634 36.82 -3.28 -14.79
CA THR A 634 36.25 -4.57 -14.35
C THR A 634 37.18 -5.32 -13.43
N TYR A 635 36.66 -5.83 -12.31
CA TYR A 635 37.36 -6.76 -11.41
C TYR A 635 36.43 -7.94 -11.08
N ASP A 636 36.93 -9.16 -11.27
CA ASP A 636 36.19 -10.43 -11.09
C ASP A 636 34.81 -10.49 -11.78
N GLY A 637 34.73 -9.95 -13.01
CA GLY A 637 33.49 -9.92 -13.79
C GLY A 637 32.51 -8.80 -13.43
N VAL A 638 32.80 -7.99 -12.41
CA VAL A 638 31.97 -6.83 -11.99
C VAL A 638 32.57 -5.53 -12.54
N SER A 639 31.71 -4.68 -13.09
CA SER A 639 32.05 -3.38 -13.71
C SER A 639 31.92 -2.22 -12.72
N TRP A 640 32.90 -1.31 -12.70
CA TRP A 640 33.06 -0.17 -11.81
C TRP A 640 33.16 1.12 -12.63
N ILE A 641 32.45 2.17 -12.23
CA ILE A 641 32.48 3.45 -12.93
C ILE A 641 33.49 4.39 -12.26
N VAL A 642 34.47 4.87 -13.03
CA VAL A 642 35.48 5.86 -12.62
C VAL A 642 35.28 7.12 -13.45
N SER A 643 35.04 8.26 -12.82
CA SER A 643 34.82 9.54 -13.51
C SER A 643 35.94 10.53 -13.18
N GLY A 644 36.48 11.20 -14.20
CA GLY A 644 37.55 12.21 -14.05
C GLY A 644 37.24 13.49 -14.82
N PRO A 645 37.87 14.63 -14.46
CA PRO A 645 37.69 15.87 -15.22
C PRO A 645 38.48 15.81 -16.55
N ASP A 646 37.78 16.10 -17.65
CA ASP A 646 38.24 16.41 -19.02
C ASP A 646 39.30 15.48 -19.68
N ASP A 647 38.90 14.82 -20.78
CA ASP A 647 39.72 14.38 -21.95
C ASP A 647 41.03 13.59 -21.70
N VAL A 648 41.23 12.97 -20.52
CA VAL A 648 42.36 12.10 -20.18
C VAL A 648 41.92 10.65 -20.03
N ASN A 649 42.60 9.72 -20.71
CA ASN A 649 42.33 8.28 -20.60
C ASN A 649 42.84 7.71 -19.28
N TYR A 650 41.93 7.36 -18.38
CA TYR A 650 42.25 6.68 -17.13
C TYR A 650 42.00 5.17 -17.25
N SER A 651 42.91 4.37 -16.69
CA SER A 651 42.67 2.94 -16.40
C SER A 651 42.77 2.70 -14.91
N ALA A 652 41.80 2.00 -14.31
CA ALA A 652 41.80 1.66 -12.89
C ALA A 652 41.96 0.16 -12.66
N THR A 653 42.61 -0.22 -11.56
CA THR A 653 42.76 -1.62 -11.13
C THR A 653 42.65 -1.69 -9.60
N LEU A 654 41.80 -2.58 -9.10
CA LEU A 654 41.75 -2.97 -7.70
C LEU A 654 42.47 -4.30 -7.55
N SER A 655 43.51 -4.37 -6.72
CA SER A 655 44.26 -5.60 -6.46
C SER A 655 44.76 -5.61 -5.03
N SER A 656 44.45 -6.67 -4.27
CA SER A 656 44.94 -6.88 -2.90
C SER A 656 44.76 -5.65 -1.98
N GLY A 657 43.54 -5.08 -1.94
CA GLY A 657 43.20 -3.93 -1.07
C GLY A 657 43.75 -2.57 -1.54
N THR A 658 44.45 -2.53 -2.68
CA THR A 658 45.01 -1.29 -3.24
C THR A 658 44.26 -0.91 -4.51
N PHE A 659 43.64 0.26 -4.52
CA PHE A 659 43.04 0.85 -5.72
C PHE A 659 44.06 1.75 -6.42
N SER A 660 44.34 1.46 -7.69
CA SER A 660 45.32 2.20 -8.51
C SER A 660 44.65 2.78 -9.75
N VAL A 661 44.84 4.06 -10.00
CA VAL A 661 44.43 4.74 -11.24
C VAL A 661 45.69 5.20 -11.99
N ASN A 662 45.76 4.88 -13.29
CA ASN A 662 46.84 5.24 -14.18
C ASN A 662 46.30 6.20 -15.27
N ASP A 663 46.92 7.37 -15.40
CA ASP A 663 46.57 8.43 -16.37
C ASP A 663 47.17 8.24 -17.77
N GLY A 664 47.88 7.13 -17.99
CA GLY A 664 48.51 6.79 -19.25
C GLY A 664 49.77 7.62 -19.59
N VAL A 665 50.20 8.55 -18.73
CA VAL A 665 51.31 9.49 -19.04
C VAL A 665 52.47 9.42 -18.05
N ASN A 666 52.32 8.90 -16.82
CA ASN A 666 53.38 8.28 -15.96
C ASN A 666 53.07 8.35 -14.44
N ASP A 667 51.90 8.83 -14.00
CA ASP A 667 51.58 8.88 -12.56
C ASP A 667 50.54 7.82 -12.19
N ILE A 668 50.96 6.87 -11.36
CA ILE A 668 50.07 5.95 -10.64
C ILE A 668 49.61 6.68 -9.38
N ILE A 669 48.33 7.04 -9.31
CA ILE A 669 47.72 7.40 -8.03
C ILE A 669 47.36 6.08 -7.34
N SER A 670 48.25 5.61 -6.46
CA SER A 670 48.03 4.42 -5.63
C SER A 670 47.49 4.84 -4.27
N ILE A 671 46.29 4.38 -3.91
CA ILE A 671 45.73 4.55 -2.57
C ILE A 671 46.02 3.29 -1.78
N ALA A 672 46.89 3.40 -0.77
CA ALA A 672 47.46 2.25 -0.05
C ALA A 672 46.54 1.64 1.01
N ASP A 673 45.40 2.26 1.33
CA ASP A 673 44.47 1.77 2.34
C ASP A 673 43.03 2.04 1.88
N VAL A 674 42.41 1.07 1.20
CA VAL A 674 40.96 1.04 1.03
C VAL A 674 40.39 0.37 2.30
N VAL A 675 39.66 1.12 3.12
CA VAL A 675 39.01 0.59 4.33
C VAL A 675 37.69 -0.08 3.92
N GLY A 676 37.60 -1.41 4.09
CA GLY A 676 36.41 -2.23 3.79
C GLY A 676 36.61 -3.23 2.64
N SER A 677 35.76 -4.26 2.58
CA SER A 677 35.71 -5.24 1.50
C SER A 677 34.69 -4.77 0.45
N ALA A 678 35.15 -4.51 -0.78
CA ALA A 678 34.30 -4.04 -1.86
C ALA A 678 33.27 -5.12 -2.27
N LYS A 679 31.97 -4.81 -2.19
CA LYS A 679 30.85 -5.66 -2.61
C LYS A 679 30.39 -5.28 -4.03
N ALA A 680 29.69 -6.18 -4.70
CA ALA A 680 29.13 -5.89 -6.02
C ALA A 680 28.12 -4.72 -5.90
N GLY A 681 28.32 -3.64 -6.65
CA GLY A 681 27.45 -2.45 -6.61
C GLY A 681 27.96 -1.28 -5.78
N ASP A 682 29.10 -1.41 -5.09
CA ASP A 682 29.71 -0.31 -4.33
C ASP A 682 30.23 0.81 -5.24
N ARG A 683 30.20 2.05 -4.72
CA ARG A 683 30.74 3.21 -5.42
C ARG A 683 32.03 3.68 -4.73
N ILE A 684 33.10 3.80 -5.53
CA ILE A 684 34.35 4.44 -5.08
C ILE A 684 34.31 5.90 -5.53
N THR A 685 34.25 6.83 -4.58
CA THR A 685 34.35 8.27 -4.87
C THR A 685 35.75 8.77 -4.53
N MET A 686 36.41 9.42 -5.50
CA MET A 686 37.74 10.02 -5.31
C MET A 686 37.60 11.54 -5.16
N LEU A 687 38.04 12.09 -4.02
CA LEU A 687 38.15 13.53 -3.88
C LEU A 687 39.60 13.96 -4.12
N VAL A 688 39.86 14.59 -5.27
CA VAL A 688 41.17 15.16 -5.60
C VAL A 688 41.19 16.62 -5.14
N SER A 689 41.95 16.91 -4.07
CA SER A 689 42.14 18.28 -3.60
C SER A 689 43.50 18.82 -4.03
N GLY A 690 43.49 19.76 -4.98
CA GLY A 690 44.66 20.57 -5.36
C GLY A 690 45.76 19.85 -6.17
N THR A 691 46.72 20.64 -6.65
CA THR A 691 47.80 20.24 -7.56
C THR A 691 48.93 19.43 -6.90
N GLY A 692 48.63 18.58 -5.91
CA GLY A 692 49.64 17.70 -5.34
C GLY A 692 49.30 17.03 -4.01
N THR A 693 49.22 15.70 -4.05
CA THR A 693 49.65 14.77 -2.97
C THR A 693 48.75 14.48 -1.76
N THR A 694 47.42 14.59 -1.88
CA THR A 694 46.51 13.81 -1.01
C THR A 694 45.19 13.49 -1.72
N VAL A 695 44.95 12.20 -1.94
CA VAL A 695 43.70 11.65 -2.50
C VAL A 695 43.12 10.74 -1.42
N ALA A 696 41.91 11.06 -0.95
CA ALA A 696 41.12 10.13 -0.15
C ALA A 696 40.12 9.46 -1.09
N ALA A 697 40.08 8.12 -1.10
CA ALA A 697 38.98 7.36 -1.68
C ALA A 697 38.14 6.81 -0.54
N THR A 698 36.83 6.96 -0.66
CA THR A 698 35.87 6.38 0.27
C THR A 698 35.05 5.35 -0.50
N LEU A 699 34.95 4.13 0.04
CA LEU A 699 33.95 3.15 -0.40
C LEU A 699 32.62 3.52 0.25
N THR A 700 31.57 3.62 -0.56
CA THR A 700 30.20 3.70 -0.05
C THR A 700 29.47 2.45 -0.52
N GLU A 701 29.10 1.61 0.45
CA GLU A 701 28.34 0.39 0.20
C GLU A 701 26.94 0.74 -0.33
N HIS A 702 26.48 0.04 -1.37
CA HIS A 702 25.13 0.18 -1.96
C HIS A 702 24.65 1.62 -2.25
N ALA A 703 25.56 2.50 -2.71
CA ALA A 703 25.19 3.87 -3.08
C ALA A 703 24.15 3.91 -4.23
N SER A 704 23.18 4.81 -4.13
CA SER A 704 22.21 5.02 -5.21
C SER A 704 22.86 5.60 -6.47
N ILE A 705 22.32 5.21 -7.62
CA ILE A 705 22.71 5.69 -8.94
C ILE A 705 21.55 6.50 -9.51
N GLU A 706 21.80 7.79 -9.71
CA GLU A 706 20.88 8.70 -10.39
C GLU A 706 20.82 8.35 -11.88
N LEU A 707 19.71 7.76 -12.33
CA LEU A 707 19.44 7.52 -13.74
C LEU A 707 18.87 8.77 -14.43
N GLN A 708 18.14 9.58 -13.67
CA GLN A 708 17.49 10.79 -14.17
C GLN A 708 17.33 11.81 -13.04
N SER A 709 17.91 13.00 -13.20
CA SER A 709 17.73 14.11 -12.27
C SER A 709 16.30 14.67 -12.32
N ALA A 710 15.72 15.00 -11.16
CA ALA A 710 14.60 15.92 -11.11
C ALA A 710 15.00 17.32 -11.61
N ARG A 711 14.16 17.94 -12.44
CA ARG A 711 14.36 19.33 -12.90
C ARG A 711 13.06 19.97 -13.34
N ASP A 712 13.05 21.30 -13.34
CA ASP A 712 11.90 22.09 -13.79
C ASP A 712 11.87 22.30 -15.31
N ALA A 713 10.67 22.57 -15.80
CA ALA A 713 10.43 23.08 -17.14
C ALA A 713 10.80 24.56 -17.22
N PHE A 714 11.51 24.92 -18.29
CA PHE A 714 11.76 26.31 -18.67
C PHE A 714 11.11 26.56 -20.03
N VAL A 715 10.05 27.37 -20.02
CA VAL A 715 9.26 27.72 -21.20
C VAL A 715 9.11 29.24 -21.29
N SER A 716 8.89 29.77 -22.49
CA SER A 716 8.40 31.14 -22.66
C SER A 716 7.08 31.17 -23.40
N ILE A 717 6.13 31.96 -22.92
CA ILE A 717 4.82 32.19 -23.55
C ILE A 717 4.73 33.68 -23.89
N ASN A 718 4.56 34.00 -25.18
CA ASN A 718 4.60 35.37 -25.71
C ASN A 718 5.86 36.16 -25.30
N GLY A 719 6.99 35.46 -25.18
CA GLY A 719 8.28 36.04 -24.78
C GLY A 719 8.46 36.23 -23.27
N GLN A 720 7.46 35.90 -22.44
CA GLN A 720 7.61 35.88 -20.99
C GLN A 720 8.14 34.53 -20.56
N ALA A 721 9.30 34.54 -19.91
CA ALA A 721 9.98 33.33 -19.45
C ALA A 721 9.38 32.83 -18.12
N LEU A 722 9.22 31.51 -18.02
CA LEU A 722 8.52 30.83 -16.95
C LEU A 722 9.31 29.58 -16.53
N GLN A 723 9.31 29.33 -15.23
CA GLN A 723 9.79 28.10 -14.61
C GLN A 723 8.59 27.40 -13.99
N ARG A 724 8.43 26.10 -14.25
CA ARG A 724 7.35 25.28 -13.70
C ARG A 724 7.87 23.90 -13.35
N SER A 725 7.45 23.35 -12.22
CA SER A 725 7.74 21.96 -11.85
C SER A 725 7.01 20.93 -12.73
N SER A 726 5.96 21.34 -13.45
CA SER A 726 5.15 20.45 -14.29
C SER A 726 5.30 20.74 -15.79
N ASN A 727 5.15 19.69 -16.60
CA ASN A 727 4.97 19.80 -18.06
C ASN A 727 3.53 20.14 -18.48
N SER A 728 2.59 20.18 -17.53
CA SER A 728 1.24 20.72 -17.72
C SER A 728 1.14 22.07 -17.02
N ILE A 729 0.93 23.13 -17.80
CA ILE A 729 1.00 24.52 -17.33
C ILE A 729 -0.36 25.18 -17.57
N ASP A 730 -1.16 25.33 -16.52
CA ASP A 730 -2.55 25.82 -16.56
C ASP A 730 -2.76 27.17 -15.84
N ASP A 731 -1.70 27.73 -15.25
CA ASP A 731 -1.76 28.88 -14.34
C ASP A 731 -1.33 30.20 -15.00
N VAL A 732 -0.85 30.16 -16.25
CA VAL A 732 -0.30 31.34 -16.95
C VAL A 732 -1.39 32.10 -17.71
N VAL A 733 -2.28 31.38 -18.36
CA VAL A 733 -3.34 31.97 -19.21
C VAL A 733 -4.67 31.37 -18.77
N SER A 734 -5.60 32.22 -18.34
CA SER A 734 -6.90 31.77 -17.86
C SER A 734 -7.63 30.90 -18.89
N GLY A 735 -7.92 29.67 -18.49
CA GLY A 735 -8.63 28.69 -19.32
C GLY A 735 -7.77 27.98 -20.37
N VAL A 736 -6.46 28.21 -20.47
CA VAL A 736 -5.58 27.49 -21.39
C VAL A 736 -4.55 26.70 -20.60
N THR A 737 -4.46 25.40 -20.90
CA THR A 737 -3.42 24.52 -20.36
C THR A 737 -2.44 24.18 -21.47
N PHE A 738 -1.16 24.49 -21.28
CA PHE A 738 -0.08 24.12 -22.21
C PHE A 738 0.56 22.81 -21.74
N ASN A 739 0.72 21.84 -22.65
CA ASN A 739 1.34 20.54 -22.38
C ASN A 739 2.66 20.42 -23.15
N LEU A 740 3.77 20.24 -22.44
CA LEU A 740 5.10 20.07 -23.00
C LEU A 740 5.36 18.58 -23.27
N ASN A 741 5.65 18.20 -24.52
CA ASN A 741 5.53 16.80 -24.96
C ASN A 741 6.86 16.09 -25.22
N THR A 742 7.94 16.80 -25.58
CA THR A 742 9.26 16.17 -25.83
C THR A 742 10.27 16.55 -24.77
N PRO A 743 10.88 15.56 -24.07
CA PRO A 743 12.02 15.79 -23.20
C PRO A 743 13.11 16.54 -23.96
N THR A 744 13.33 17.80 -23.59
CA THR A 744 14.32 18.65 -24.25
C THR A 744 15.30 19.11 -23.17
N VAL A 745 16.58 18.84 -23.38
CA VAL A 745 17.68 19.48 -22.65
C VAL A 745 18.56 20.16 -23.70
N PRO A 746 18.97 21.41 -23.53
CA PRO A 746 19.91 22.04 -24.44
C PRO A 746 21.20 21.23 -24.55
N SER A 747 21.88 21.32 -25.69
CA SER A 747 23.17 20.65 -25.92
C SER A 747 24.30 21.10 -24.97
N GLY A 748 24.07 22.13 -24.15
CA GLY A 748 24.99 22.61 -23.11
C GLY A 748 24.64 22.15 -21.69
N GLY A 749 23.74 21.17 -21.54
CA GLY A 749 23.34 20.62 -20.24
C GLY A 749 22.04 21.22 -19.69
N ALA A 750 21.69 20.76 -18.48
CA ALA A 750 20.48 21.19 -17.77
C ALA A 750 20.49 22.71 -17.51
N ILE A 751 19.35 23.35 -17.73
CA ILE A 751 19.11 24.72 -17.26
C ILE A 751 18.74 24.63 -15.78
N THR A 752 19.55 25.26 -14.92
CA THR A 752 19.32 25.31 -13.46
C THR A 752 18.76 26.65 -12.99
N ALA A 753 18.82 27.70 -13.81
CA ALA A 753 18.27 29.01 -13.50
C ALA A 753 17.83 29.75 -14.76
N LEU A 754 16.79 30.58 -14.60
CA LEU A 754 16.24 31.36 -15.71
C LEU A 754 17.15 32.55 -16.05
N SER A 755 17.68 32.58 -17.28
CA SER A 755 18.43 33.72 -17.81
C SER A 755 17.69 34.37 -18.98
N SER A 756 17.83 35.69 -19.11
CA SER A 756 17.36 36.46 -20.28
C SER A 756 17.94 35.95 -21.61
N THR A 757 19.06 35.22 -21.58
CA THR A 757 19.68 34.61 -22.76
C THR A 757 19.13 33.22 -23.10
N THR A 758 18.41 32.56 -22.18
CA THR A 758 17.81 31.22 -22.37
C THR A 758 16.84 31.22 -23.54
N PHE A 759 16.11 32.33 -23.74
CA PHE A 759 15.18 32.51 -24.82
C PHE A 759 15.70 33.59 -25.79
N ALA A 760 16.76 33.28 -26.54
CA ALA A 760 17.26 34.18 -27.59
C ALA A 760 16.12 34.67 -28.50
N SER A 761 16.11 35.98 -28.78
CA SER A 761 15.06 36.65 -29.55
C SER A 761 15.04 36.19 -31.01
N GLY A 762 13.85 35.92 -31.56
CA GLY A 762 13.64 35.66 -32.99
C GLY A 762 13.47 34.20 -33.41
N THR A 763 13.52 33.23 -32.49
CA THR A 763 13.13 31.83 -32.79
C THR A 763 11.83 31.48 -32.09
N THR A 764 10.77 31.23 -32.86
CA THR A 764 9.51 30.65 -32.37
C THR A 764 9.55 29.15 -32.62
N ASP A 765 9.46 28.33 -31.56
CA ASP A 765 9.44 26.87 -31.72
C ASP A 765 8.05 26.38 -32.11
N ALA A 766 6.99 26.94 -31.49
CA ALA A 766 5.61 26.62 -31.83
C ALA A 766 4.66 27.80 -31.58
N THR A 767 3.55 27.81 -32.29
CA THR A 767 2.40 28.69 -32.02
C THR A 767 1.20 27.85 -31.62
N ILE A 768 0.57 28.20 -30.51
CA ILE A 768 -0.71 27.66 -30.08
C ILE A 768 -1.81 28.64 -30.49
N ASN A 769 -2.73 28.22 -31.35
CA ASN A 769 -3.90 29.01 -31.71
C ASN A 769 -5.12 28.47 -30.96
N VAL A 770 -5.75 29.32 -30.17
CA VAL A 770 -7.05 29.05 -29.53
C VAL A 770 -8.14 29.72 -30.37
N THR A 771 -9.08 28.93 -30.87
CA THR A 771 -10.19 29.41 -31.70
C THR A 771 -11.54 29.03 -31.09
N ALA A 772 -12.63 29.56 -31.63
CA ALA A 772 -13.94 28.97 -31.38
C ALA A 772 -13.94 27.50 -31.86
N GLY A 773 -14.62 26.64 -31.11
CA GLY A 773 -14.74 25.22 -31.46
C GLY A 773 -15.43 25.04 -32.82
N ALA A 774 -14.93 24.14 -33.66
CA ALA A 774 -15.48 23.88 -34.98
C ALA A 774 -16.79 23.06 -34.94
N GLN A 775 -17.06 22.36 -33.84
CA GLN A 775 -18.27 21.57 -33.65
C GLN A 775 -19.44 22.46 -33.23
N ASP A 776 -20.50 22.50 -34.06
CA ASP A 776 -21.76 23.16 -33.72
C ASP A 776 -22.65 22.19 -32.93
N LEU A 777 -22.92 22.53 -31.66
CA LEU A 777 -23.84 21.77 -30.80
C LEU A 777 -25.27 22.33 -30.80
N SER A 778 -25.53 23.42 -31.53
CA SER A 778 -26.81 24.12 -31.50
C SER A 778 -27.90 23.34 -32.26
N ALA A 779 -27.55 22.70 -33.38
CA ALA A 779 -28.50 21.90 -34.15
C ALA A 779 -29.05 20.70 -33.36
N GLU A 780 -28.17 19.97 -32.68
CA GLU A 780 -28.53 18.82 -31.85
C GLU A 780 -29.40 19.24 -30.67
N ALA A 781 -28.99 20.28 -29.93
CA ALA A 781 -29.78 20.78 -28.80
C ALA A 781 -31.19 21.26 -29.18
N VAL A 782 -31.35 21.90 -30.35
CA VAL A 782 -32.68 22.28 -30.87
C VAL A 782 -33.50 21.04 -31.22
N THR A 783 -32.87 20.03 -31.83
CA THR A 783 -33.53 18.76 -32.19
C THR A 783 -33.99 18.00 -30.95
N ASP A 784 -33.16 17.92 -29.91
CA ASP A 784 -33.49 17.29 -28.63
C ASP A 784 -34.63 18.01 -27.92
N PHE A 785 -34.61 19.34 -27.92
CA PHE A 785 -35.70 20.14 -27.36
C PHE A 785 -37.04 19.86 -28.07
N VAL A 786 -37.04 19.86 -29.41
CA VAL A 786 -38.24 19.55 -30.21
C VAL A 786 -38.75 18.14 -29.92
N THR A 787 -37.83 17.17 -29.85
CA THR A 787 -38.15 15.76 -29.56
C THR A 787 -38.78 15.61 -28.19
N ALA A 788 -38.13 16.11 -27.13
CA ALA A 788 -38.65 16.03 -25.76
C ALA A 788 -40.00 16.74 -25.60
N TYR A 789 -40.20 17.87 -26.28
CA TYR A 789 -41.48 18.58 -26.29
C TYR A 789 -42.58 17.76 -26.97
N ASN A 790 -42.29 17.20 -28.14
CA ASN A 790 -43.25 16.39 -28.89
C ASN A 790 -43.62 15.10 -28.19
N ASP A 791 -42.66 14.47 -27.51
CA ASP A 791 -42.89 13.32 -26.64
C ASP A 791 -43.89 13.65 -25.52
N LEU A 792 -43.69 14.77 -24.83
CA LEU A 792 -44.61 15.24 -23.78
C LEU A 792 -46.01 15.52 -24.34
N ILE A 793 -46.10 16.21 -25.48
CA ILE A 793 -47.38 16.52 -26.12
C ILE A 793 -48.11 15.26 -26.57
N SER A 794 -47.39 14.30 -27.15
CA SER A 794 -47.96 13.03 -27.62
C SER A 794 -48.49 12.22 -26.45
N PHE A 795 -47.72 12.11 -25.37
CA PHE A 795 -48.15 11.45 -24.14
C PHE A 795 -49.38 12.15 -23.53
N TYR A 796 -49.32 13.47 -23.36
CA TYR A 796 -50.44 14.27 -22.84
C TYR A 796 -51.72 14.05 -23.63
N LYS A 797 -51.65 14.08 -24.97
CA LYS A 797 -52.83 13.90 -25.82
C LYS A 797 -53.43 12.51 -25.61
N THR A 798 -52.62 11.46 -25.65
CA THR A 798 -53.07 10.07 -25.48
C THR A 798 -53.71 9.87 -24.12
N GLU A 799 -53.08 10.36 -23.05
CA GLU A 799 -53.54 10.11 -21.69
C GLU A 799 -54.70 11.02 -21.26
N THR A 800 -55.03 12.07 -22.01
CA THR A 800 -56.15 12.97 -21.68
C THR A 800 -57.36 12.81 -22.60
N VAL A 801 -57.34 11.90 -23.58
CA VAL A 801 -58.45 11.66 -24.52
C VAL A 801 -59.76 11.42 -23.78
N ALA A 802 -60.78 12.21 -24.11
CA ALA A 802 -62.15 11.97 -23.67
C ALA A 802 -62.82 10.96 -24.59
N SER A 803 -63.22 9.81 -24.02
CA SER A 803 -63.96 8.78 -24.75
C SER A 803 -65.05 8.13 -23.89
N THR A 804 -66.17 7.80 -24.53
CA THR A 804 -67.24 6.98 -23.92
C THR A 804 -66.85 5.51 -23.83
N ASP A 805 -65.91 5.05 -24.67
CA ASP A 805 -65.33 3.71 -24.61
C ASP A 805 -64.21 3.66 -23.54
N PRO A 806 -64.34 2.83 -22.48
CA PRO A 806 -63.31 2.68 -21.46
C PRO A 806 -61.93 2.28 -21.98
N ASN A 807 -61.85 1.53 -23.08
CA ASN A 807 -60.58 1.06 -23.63
C ASN A 807 -59.84 2.14 -24.44
N SER A 808 -60.56 3.19 -24.86
CA SER A 808 -60.04 4.28 -25.68
C SER A 808 -59.98 5.61 -24.90
N ARG A 809 -60.34 5.61 -23.62
CA ARG A 809 -60.31 6.79 -22.74
C ARG A 809 -58.95 6.86 -22.06
N GLY A 810 -58.31 8.01 -22.15
CA GLY A 810 -57.02 8.24 -21.48
C GLY A 810 -57.15 8.23 -19.96
N VAL A 811 -56.10 7.79 -19.27
CA VAL A 811 -56.10 7.61 -17.81
C VAL A 811 -56.26 8.94 -17.07
N LEU A 812 -55.64 10.00 -17.60
CA LEU A 812 -55.66 11.37 -17.06
C LEU A 812 -56.83 12.19 -17.63
N ASN A 813 -57.85 11.55 -18.20
CA ASN A 813 -59.00 12.27 -18.71
C ASN A 813 -59.70 13.05 -17.59
N GLY A 814 -59.88 14.36 -17.82
CA GLY A 814 -60.49 15.26 -16.84
C GLY A 814 -59.54 15.81 -15.78
N ASP A 815 -58.26 15.45 -15.79
CA ASP A 815 -57.26 15.99 -14.87
C ASP A 815 -57.01 17.50 -15.10
N SER A 816 -57.39 18.33 -14.12
CA SER A 816 -57.26 19.78 -14.20
C SER A 816 -55.83 20.27 -13.98
N ASN A 817 -55.01 19.54 -13.21
CA ASN A 817 -53.64 19.93 -12.89
C ASN A 817 -52.74 19.73 -14.11
N VAL A 818 -52.86 18.58 -14.76
CA VAL A 818 -52.13 18.28 -16.01
C VAL A 818 -52.54 19.25 -17.12
N ARG A 819 -53.84 19.56 -17.25
CA ARG A 819 -54.32 20.56 -18.23
C ARG A 819 -53.77 21.96 -17.95
N SER A 820 -53.85 22.42 -16.70
CA SER A 820 -53.35 23.75 -16.30
C SER A 820 -51.86 23.88 -16.53
N PHE A 821 -51.09 22.83 -16.23
CA PHE A 821 -49.66 22.77 -16.53
C PHE A 821 -49.39 22.94 -18.03
N MET A 822 -50.09 22.19 -18.88
CA MET A 822 -49.90 22.25 -20.33
C MET A 822 -50.33 23.58 -20.93
N ASP A 823 -51.40 24.20 -20.42
CA ASP A 823 -51.85 25.52 -20.87
C ASP A 823 -50.83 26.60 -20.50
N ARG A 824 -50.23 26.51 -19.31
CA ARG A 824 -49.13 27.38 -18.89
C ARG A 824 -47.88 27.18 -19.75
N LEU A 825 -47.50 25.92 -20.02
CA LEU A 825 -46.36 25.58 -20.86
C LEU A 825 -46.50 26.16 -22.28
N ARG A 826 -47.69 26.04 -22.88
CA ARG A 826 -48.00 26.63 -24.20
C ARG A 826 -47.92 28.15 -24.17
N GLY A 827 -48.41 28.78 -23.10
CA GLY A 827 -48.29 30.23 -22.90
C GLY A 827 -46.84 30.70 -22.88
N LEU A 828 -45.96 30.00 -22.17
CA LEU A 828 -44.53 30.32 -22.11
C LEU A 828 -43.84 30.13 -23.47
N TYR A 829 -44.13 29.04 -24.19
CA TYR A 829 -43.59 28.85 -25.54
C TYR A 829 -43.95 30.00 -26.48
N SER A 830 -45.17 30.54 -26.38
CA SER A 830 -45.61 31.66 -27.23
C SER A 830 -44.84 32.97 -27.03
N GLN A 831 -44.08 33.11 -25.93
CA GLN A 831 -43.25 34.29 -25.66
C GLN A 831 -41.92 34.29 -26.46
N GLY A 832 -41.57 33.19 -27.14
CA GLY A 832 -40.37 33.10 -27.96
C GLY A 832 -39.08 32.93 -27.14
N ILE A 833 -37.96 33.37 -27.71
CA ILE A 833 -36.62 33.28 -27.12
C ILE A 833 -36.10 34.69 -26.89
N ARG A 834 -35.60 34.96 -25.69
CA ARG A 834 -34.92 36.22 -25.38
C ARG A 834 -33.41 36.02 -25.39
N LEU A 835 -32.70 36.86 -26.13
CA LEU A 835 -31.25 36.86 -26.22
C LEU A 835 -30.61 37.61 -25.03
N ALA A 836 -29.32 37.42 -24.82
CA ALA A 836 -28.54 38.09 -23.77
C ALA A 836 -28.58 39.63 -23.88
N ASP A 837 -28.70 40.18 -25.09
CA ASP A 837 -28.82 41.62 -25.34
C ASP A 837 -30.22 42.19 -25.00
N GLY A 838 -31.16 41.33 -24.57
CA GLY A 838 -32.52 41.68 -24.21
C GLY A 838 -33.52 41.68 -25.37
N SER A 839 -33.07 41.44 -26.61
CA SER A 839 -33.96 41.32 -27.76
C SER A 839 -34.69 39.97 -27.80
N ASN A 840 -35.87 39.94 -28.43
CA ASN A 840 -36.68 38.73 -28.57
C ASN A 840 -36.63 38.24 -30.02
N ILE A 841 -36.44 36.93 -30.20
CA ILE A 841 -36.55 36.23 -31.48
C ILE A 841 -37.63 35.15 -31.40
N SER A 842 -38.27 34.85 -32.52
CA SER A 842 -39.23 33.75 -32.60
C SER A 842 -38.52 32.39 -32.70
N PHE A 843 -39.14 31.32 -32.22
CA PHE A 843 -38.68 29.95 -32.43
C PHE A 843 -38.48 29.62 -33.93
N GLY A 844 -39.26 30.22 -34.84
CA GLY A 844 -39.07 30.04 -36.28
C GLY A 844 -37.70 30.51 -36.80
N SER A 845 -37.05 31.45 -36.10
CA SER A 845 -35.70 31.93 -36.48
C SER A 845 -34.59 30.90 -36.24
N ILE A 846 -34.90 29.85 -35.47
CA ILE A 846 -34.03 28.70 -35.23
C ILE A 846 -34.61 27.42 -35.87
N GLY A 847 -35.54 27.57 -36.82
CA GLY A 847 -36.15 26.44 -37.55
C GLY A 847 -37.25 25.68 -36.80
N VAL A 848 -37.77 26.22 -35.69
CA VAL A 848 -38.81 25.57 -34.89
C VAL A 848 -40.16 26.25 -35.10
N GLU A 849 -41.13 25.52 -35.64
CA GLU A 849 -42.49 26.01 -35.91
C GLU A 849 -43.54 25.31 -35.06
N PHE A 850 -44.58 26.04 -34.66
CA PHE A 850 -45.68 25.48 -33.86
C PHE A 850 -46.84 25.04 -34.74
N GLN A 851 -47.27 23.78 -34.59
CA GLN A 851 -48.36 23.21 -35.37
C GLN A 851 -49.72 23.41 -34.68
N ARG A 852 -50.80 23.36 -35.47
CA ARG A 852 -52.18 23.51 -34.94
C ARG A 852 -52.57 22.42 -33.94
N ASP A 853 -51.95 21.26 -34.05
CA ASP A 853 -52.19 20.16 -33.13
C ASP A 853 -51.41 20.34 -31.81
N GLY A 854 -50.57 21.37 -31.68
CA GLY A 854 -49.78 21.66 -30.50
C GLY A 854 -48.42 20.95 -30.44
N THR A 855 -48.00 20.26 -31.50
CA THR A 855 -46.62 19.76 -31.65
C THR A 855 -45.71 20.83 -32.26
N LEU A 856 -44.39 20.63 -32.14
CA LEU A 856 -43.37 21.42 -32.82
C LEU A 856 -42.94 20.70 -34.09
N TYR A 857 -42.87 21.44 -35.20
CA TYR A 857 -42.24 21.02 -36.44
C TYR A 857 -40.82 21.58 -36.50
N LEU A 858 -39.86 20.74 -36.88
CA LEU A 858 -38.47 21.15 -37.11
C LEU A 858 -38.22 21.26 -38.62
N ASP A 859 -38.09 22.51 -39.10
CA ASP A 859 -37.57 22.78 -40.43
C ASP A 859 -36.04 22.70 -40.40
N THR A 860 -35.52 21.54 -40.80
CA THR A 860 -34.07 21.28 -40.83
C THR A 860 -33.31 22.21 -41.77
N GLY A 861 -33.93 22.71 -42.85
CA GLY A 861 -33.32 23.69 -43.76
C GLY A 861 -33.18 25.06 -43.11
N ALA A 862 -34.22 25.51 -42.41
CA ALA A 862 -34.19 26.76 -41.64
C ALA A 862 -33.23 26.66 -40.43
N LEU A 863 -33.17 25.52 -39.75
CA LEU A 863 -32.20 25.28 -38.68
C LEU A 863 -30.76 25.33 -39.20
N ASN A 864 -30.45 24.65 -40.30
CA ASN A 864 -29.12 24.70 -40.93
C ASN A 864 -28.73 26.13 -41.35
N THR A 865 -29.72 26.92 -41.79
CA THR A 865 -29.52 28.35 -42.10
C THR A 865 -29.24 29.15 -40.83
N ALA A 866 -29.94 28.89 -39.72
CA ALA A 866 -29.69 29.54 -38.43
C ALA A 866 -28.30 29.21 -37.89
N VAL A 867 -27.89 27.94 -37.93
CA VAL A 867 -26.54 27.44 -37.59
C VAL A 867 -25.47 28.20 -38.37
N SER A 868 -25.60 28.24 -39.70
CA SER A 868 -24.66 28.96 -40.58
C SER A 868 -24.61 30.47 -40.31
N ASN A 869 -25.66 31.04 -39.71
CA ASN A 869 -25.78 32.44 -39.33
C ASN A 869 -25.43 32.70 -37.84
N GLY A 870 -24.62 31.85 -37.23
CA GLY A 870 -24.09 32.05 -35.87
C GLY A 870 -25.10 31.76 -34.76
N LEU A 871 -25.92 30.71 -34.89
CA LEU A 871 -26.82 30.28 -33.81
C LEU A 871 -26.04 29.90 -32.54
N GLN A 872 -24.95 29.13 -32.69
CA GLN A 872 -24.09 28.75 -31.57
C GLN A 872 -23.58 29.96 -30.78
N ASP A 873 -23.11 31.02 -31.46
CA ASP A 873 -22.65 32.25 -30.81
C ASP A 873 -23.75 32.92 -29.98
N LYS A 874 -24.98 32.93 -30.48
CA LYS A 874 -26.14 33.50 -29.76
C LYS A 874 -26.48 32.68 -28.51
N LEU A 875 -26.42 31.35 -28.60
CA LEU A 875 -26.62 30.47 -27.45
C LEU A 875 -25.48 30.59 -26.43
N ALA A 876 -24.23 30.72 -26.91
CA ALA A 876 -23.03 30.92 -26.09
C ALA A 876 -23.02 32.27 -25.35
N ALA A 877 -23.65 33.31 -25.91
CA ALA A 877 -23.89 34.56 -25.21
C ALA A 877 -24.95 34.44 -24.11
N GLY A 878 -25.82 33.44 -24.22
CA GLY A 878 -26.90 33.12 -23.30
C GLY A 878 -28.28 33.50 -23.84
N VAL A 879 -29.25 32.62 -23.61
CA VAL A 879 -30.62 32.81 -24.04
C VAL A 879 -31.60 32.37 -22.94
N THR A 880 -32.82 32.89 -23.00
CA THR A 880 -33.91 32.47 -22.12
C THR A 880 -35.14 32.12 -22.94
N LEU A 881 -35.64 30.90 -22.78
CA LEU A 881 -36.87 30.45 -23.43
C LEU A 881 -38.09 30.94 -22.67
N GLY A 882 -39.10 31.40 -23.39
CA GLY A 882 -40.40 31.75 -22.83
C GLY A 882 -40.35 32.82 -21.74
N TYR A 883 -39.57 33.88 -21.95
CA TYR A 883 -39.32 34.89 -20.93
C TYR A 883 -40.58 35.69 -20.58
N GLU A 884 -40.97 35.66 -19.30
CA GLU A 884 -41.99 36.57 -18.75
C GLU A 884 -41.40 37.57 -17.74
N SER A 885 -40.49 37.11 -16.88
CA SER A 885 -39.77 37.93 -15.91
C SER A 885 -38.43 37.31 -15.55
N SER A 886 -37.58 38.01 -14.78
CA SER A 886 -36.27 37.48 -14.35
C SER A 886 -36.39 36.17 -13.54
N THR A 887 -37.54 35.92 -12.92
CA THR A 887 -37.82 34.72 -12.13
C THR A 887 -38.77 33.74 -12.81
N SER A 888 -39.50 34.19 -13.85
CA SER A 888 -40.48 33.39 -14.56
C SER A 888 -40.13 33.25 -16.04
N ASN A 889 -39.76 32.03 -16.42
CA ASN A 889 -39.49 31.65 -17.79
C ASN A 889 -39.81 30.16 -17.97
N PHE A 890 -39.64 29.66 -19.20
CA PHE A 890 -39.94 28.27 -19.54
C PHE A 890 -39.20 27.27 -18.64
N THR A 891 -37.87 27.42 -18.52
CA THR A 891 -37.04 26.52 -17.72
C THR A 891 -37.36 26.61 -16.23
N SER A 892 -37.54 27.83 -15.68
CA SER A 892 -37.85 27.99 -14.26
C SER A 892 -39.24 27.46 -13.89
N PHE A 893 -40.21 27.53 -14.80
CA PHE A 893 -41.52 26.89 -14.64
C PHE A 893 -41.44 25.35 -14.59
N LEU A 894 -40.67 24.75 -15.50
CA LEU A 894 -40.46 23.30 -15.53
C LEU A 894 -39.75 22.84 -14.25
N THR A 895 -38.65 23.48 -13.88
CA THR A 895 -37.93 23.22 -12.62
C THR A 895 -38.86 23.34 -11.42
N ALA A 896 -39.61 24.44 -11.31
CA ALA A 896 -40.52 24.66 -10.18
C ALA A 896 -41.63 23.61 -10.11
N SER A 897 -42.12 23.12 -11.24
CA SER A 897 -43.18 22.10 -11.31
C SER A 897 -42.70 20.71 -10.88
N LEU A 898 -41.41 20.41 -11.04
CA LEU A 898 -40.77 19.13 -10.72
C LEU A 898 -40.23 19.06 -9.28
N ARG A 899 -40.05 20.19 -8.59
CA ARG A 899 -39.66 20.20 -7.17
C ARG A 899 -40.65 19.42 -6.32
N THR A 900 -40.24 19.00 -5.13
CA THR A 900 -41.11 18.29 -4.16
C THR A 900 -42.36 19.09 -3.79
N THR A 901 -42.26 20.43 -3.77
CA THR A 901 -43.39 21.35 -3.54
C THR A 901 -44.02 21.89 -4.83
N GLY A 902 -43.64 21.34 -5.98
CA GLY A 902 -44.10 21.73 -7.31
C GLY A 902 -45.41 21.05 -7.71
N LEU A 903 -46.16 21.68 -8.62
CA LEU A 903 -47.51 21.26 -9.04
C LEU A 903 -47.62 19.77 -9.38
N ILE A 904 -46.65 19.20 -10.11
CA ILE A 904 -46.71 17.80 -10.56
C ILE A 904 -46.45 16.86 -9.38
N SER A 905 -45.40 17.14 -8.60
CA SER A 905 -45.02 16.31 -7.45
C SER A 905 -46.10 16.34 -6.37
N THR A 906 -46.69 17.50 -6.09
CA THR A 906 -47.79 17.61 -5.12
C THR A 906 -49.02 16.85 -5.59
N HIS A 907 -49.36 16.93 -6.89
CA HIS A 907 -50.49 16.19 -7.45
C HIS A 907 -50.27 14.67 -7.38
N LEU A 908 -49.05 14.20 -7.64
CA LEU A 908 -48.69 12.79 -7.48
C LEU A 908 -48.90 12.34 -6.02
N SER A 909 -48.35 13.08 -5.06
CA SER A 909 -48.50 12.78 -3.63
C SER A 909 -49.96 12.84 -3.15
N ASP A 910 -50.78 13.76 -3.70
CA ASP A 910 -52.20 13.84 -3.38
C ASP A 910 -52.95 12.58 -3.87
N VAL A 911 -52.61 12.05 -5.05
CA VAL A 911 -53.20 10.82 -5.57
C VAL A 911 -52.74 9.59 -4.78
N GLU A 912 -51.46 9.53 -4.38
CA GLU A 912 -50.92 8.49 -3.49
C GLU A 912 -51.63 8.47 -2.14
N ALA A 913 -51.83 9.65 -1.53
CA ALA A 913 -52.58 9.76 -0.28
C ALA A 913 -54.04 9.30 -0.43
N GLN A 914 -54.69 9.61 -1.55
CA GLN A 914 -56.04 9.12 -1.85
C GLN A 914 -56.08 7.60 -2.03
N GLN A 915 -55.05 6.99 -2.62
CA GLN A 915 -54.94 5.54 -2.72
C GLN A 915 -54.82 4.91 -1.33
N ALA A 916 -53.90 5.41 -0.49
CA ALA A 916 -53.71 4.89 0.87
C ALA A 916 -55.01 4.95 1.70
N GLN A 917 -55.77 6.04 1.57
CA GLN A 917 -57.08 6.16 2.22
C GLN A 917 -58.12 5.14 1.72
N LEU A 918 -58.06 4.75 0.43
CA LEU A 918 -58.93 3.71 -0.11
C LEU A 918 -58.52 2.33 0.37
N GLU A 919 -57.23 2.06 0.49
CA GLU A 919 -56.68 0.81 1.03
C GLU A 919 -57.03 0.62 2.51
N GLU A 920 -56.92 1.69 3.31
CA GLU A 920 -57.37 1.68 4.72
C GLU A 920 -58.86 1.36 4.81
N ARG A 921 -59.69 1.96 3.96
CA ARG A 921 -61.13 1.66 3.90
C ARG A 921 -61.40 0.21 3.47
N ILE A 922 -60.59 -0.38 2.58
CA ILE A 922 -60.71 -1.80 2.23
C ILE A 922 -60.45 -2.65 3.45
N SER A 923 -59.37 -2.38 4.19
CA SER A 923 -59.02 -3.10 5.42
C SER A 923 -60.14 -3.03 6.47
N ASP A 924 -60.70 -1.85 6.71
CA ASP A 924 -61.85 -1.67 7.61
C ASP A 924 -63.08 -2.50 7.20
N TRP A 925 -63.35 -2.57 5.89
CA TRP A 925 -64.45 -3.36 5.34
C TRP A 925 -64.18 -4.86 5.43
N GLU A 926 -62.94 -5.32 5.23
CA GLU A 926 -62.54 -6.71 5.40
C GLU A 926 -62.71 -7.18 6.85
N ASP A 927 -62.33 -6.35 7.81
CA ASP A 927 -62.56 -6.59 9.24
C ASP A 927 -64.06 -6.68 9.55
N LYS A 928 -64.86 -5.78 8.97
CA LYS A 928 -66.31 -5.81 9.12
C LYS A 928 -66.91 -7.08 8.49
N LEU A 929 -66.42 -7.50 7.33
CA LEU A 929 -66.84 -8.71 6.64
C LEU A 929 -66.55 -9.96 7.47
N SER A 930 -65.37 -10.03 8.10
CA SER A 930 -65.02 -11.12 9.03
C SER A 930 -66.04 -11.24 10.17
N ARG A 931 -66.41 -10.12 10.82
CA ARG A 931 -67.44 -10.12 11.87
C ARG A 931 -68.84 -10.52 11.36
N ILE A 932 -69.18 -10.15 10.14
CA ILE A 932 -70.46 -10.53 9.51
C ILE A 932 -70.47 -12.03 9.22
N GLN A 933 -69.36 -12.59 8.73
CA GLN A 933 -69.19 -14.01 8.45
C GLN A 933 -69.40 -14.86 9.71
N ASP A 934 -68.76 -14.50 10.82
CA ASP A 934 -68.94 -15.15 12.11
C ASP A 934 -70.40 -15.14 12.58
N ARG A 935 -71.07 -13.99 12.40
CA ARG A 935 -72.49 -13.86 12.73
C ARG A 935 -73.35 -14.79 11.88
N TYR A 936 -73.10 -14.87 10.57
CA TYR A 936 -73.83 -15.80 9.71
C TYR A 936 -73.58 -17.25 10.08
N TYR A 937 -72.33 -17.66 10.34
CA TYR A 937 -72.04 -19.01 10.82
C TYR A 937 -72.80 -19.34 12.09
N ARG A 938 -72.84 -18.45 13.09
CA ARG A 938 -73.61 -18.66 14.33
C ARG A 938 -75.11 -18.74 14.07
N GLN A 939 -75.66 -17.88 13.22
CA GLN A 939 -77.10 -17.86 12.90
C GLN A 939 -77.54 -19.12 12.17
N TYR A 940 -76.78 -19.56 11.16
CA TYR A 940 -77.10 -20.74 10.37
C TYR A 940 -76.81 -22.05 11.12
N ALA A 941 -75.79 -22.10 11.98
CA ALA A 941 -75.58 -23.24 12.89
C ALA A 941 -76.71 -23.36 13.93
N ALA A 942 -77.20 -22.23 14.47
CA ALA A 942 -78.36 -22.23 15.37
C ALA A 942 -79.65 -22.65 14.65
N LEU A 943 -79.82 -22.25 13.38
CA LEU A 943 -80.94 -22.69 12.54
C LEU A 943 -80.90 -24.19 12.26
N ASP A 944 -79.72 -24.74 11.95
CA ASP A 944 -79.52 -26.18 11.74
C ASP A 944 -79.83 -26.98 13.03
N ALA A 945 -79.37 -26.50 14.18
CA ALA A 945 -79.71 -27.07 15.48
C ALA A 945 -81.21 -27.01 15.79
N LEU A 946 -81.90 -25.92 15.42
CA LEU A 946 -83.35 -25.80 15.56
C LEU A 946 -84.08 -26.78 14.64
N LEU A 947 -83.66 -26.89 13.38
CA LEU A 947 -84.24 -27.83 12.41
C LEU A 947 -84.05 -29.28 12.86
N PHE A 948 -82.90 -29.64 13.40
CA PHE A 948 -82.65 -30.95 14.00
C PHE A 948 -83.59 -31.24 15.18
N ARG A 949 -83.79 -30.25 16.07
CA ARG A 949 -84.76 -30.36 17.18
C ARG A 949 -86.20 -30.50 16.68
N LEU A 950 -86.58 -29.74 15.64
CA LEU A 950 -87.90 -29.82 15.00
C LEU A 950 -88.11 -31.17 14.31
N GLN A 951 -87.09 -31.72 13.66
CA GLN A 951 -87.14 -33.05 13.05
C GLN A 951 -87.26 -34.15 14.11
N THR A 952 -86.53 -34.02 15.22
CA THR A 952 -86.64 -34.93 16.38
C THR A 952 -88.05 -34.88 17.00
N THR A 953 -88.62 -33.68 17.19
CA THR A 953 -89.99 -33.52 17.69
C THR A 953 -91.04 -34.00 16.70
N SER A 954 -90.85 -33.78 15.40
CA SER A 954 -91.71 -34.31 14.34
C SER A 954 -91.70 -35.84 14.31
N ASN A 955 -90.53 -36.47 14.41
CA ASN A 955 -90.40 -37.93 14.47
C ASN A 955 -91.05 -38.49 15.74
N ALA A 956 -90.90 -37.81 16.88
CA ALA A 956 -91.57 -38.17 18.13
C ALA A 956 -93.10 -38.05 18.01
N LEU A 957 -93.60 -36.99 17.38
CA LEU A 957 -95.03 -36.80 17.14
C LEU A 957 -95.59 -37.82 16.15
N ALA A 958 -94.87 -38.12 15.06
CA ALA A 958 -95.23 -39.16 14.10
C ALA A 958 -95.31 -40.53 14.79
N SER A 959 -94.33 -40.88 15.62
CA SER A 959 -94.33 -42.11 16.42
C SER A 959 -95.51 -42.15 17.40
N ALA A 960 -95.86 -41.02 18.03
CA ALA A 960 -97.03 -40.92 18.91
C ALA A 960 -98.36 -41.11 18.15
N ILE A 961 -98.47 -40.54 16.95
CA ILE A 961 -99.64 -40.71 16.07
C ILE A 961 -99.73 -42.15 15.57
N ASP A 962 -98.64 -42.76 15.11
CA ASP A 962 -98.62 -44.17 14.69
C ASP A 962 -99.00 -45.10 15.85
N SER A 963 -98.54 -44.81 17.06
CA SER A 963 -98.95 -45.55 18.26
C SER A 963 -100.45 -45.38 18.55
N LEU A 964 -101.02 -44.19 18.37
CA LEU A 964 -102.45 -43.92 18.53
C LEU A 964 -103.30 -44.62 17.45
N VAL A 965 -102.86 -44.58 16.19
CA VAL A 965 -103.52 -45.26 15.06
C VAL A 965 -103.47 -46.79 15.25
N ASN A 966 -102.35 -47.33 15.71
CA ASN A 966 -102.24 -48.76 16.03
C ASN A 966 -103.06 -49.14 17.27
N SER A 967 -103.24 -48.23 18.23
CA SER A 967 -104.13 -48.41 19.39
C SER A 967 -105.62 -48.40 19.03
N GLN A 968 -106.04 -47.80 17.91
CA GLN A 968 -107.44 -47.84 17.44
C GLN A 968 -107.75 -49.09 16.58
N LYS A 969 -106.73 -49.89 16.23
CA LYS A 969 -106.87 -51.15 15.48
C LYS A 969 -106.92 -52.40 16.36
N ASN A 970 -106.78 -52.26 17.68
CA ASN A 970 -107.07 -53.26 18.70
C ASN A 970 -108.28 -52.81 19.52
#